data_AF-A0A210PHC0-F1
#
_entry.id   AF-A0A210PHC0-F1
#
_cell.length_a   1.000
_cell.length_b   1.000
_cell.length_c   1.000
_cell.angle_alpha   90.00
_cell.angle_beta   90.00
_cell.angle_gamma   90.00
#
_symmetry.space_group_name_H-M   'P 1'
#
loop_
_entity.id
_entity.type
_entity.pdbx_description
1 polymer ?
#
loop_
_entity_poly.entity_id
_entity_poly.type
_entity_poly.pdbx_seq_one_letter_code
_entity_poly.pdbx_strand_id
1 'polypeptide(L)'
;MATINYAISNPNITGEGHGARPRRKCLLCQLPFKSAADFTRHLRDFHCSKEGGSFVCRYGLNNVCPSLPLEGVSDMDYENHIARDHVLSHQQRGIGQKDSAGVMALHVSDNHKKEEPSVVQDQHKWTIYKSSVNLPAALNDPLRSKREYDFFTKTWGQDFYERTEVPPSPYLVHISREHFQKYRHRVSKRYKKHVHKYTQFLQESPGGETFLQQLEKNRAELQQIPKLFLLPNFELGNSDTFNAVFPWQQIESKNHSKPSGPTSSGPQLSKLLQEKLSHYLDIVEVHIAKQISTKSDAFFQAMSRQDKLQENMLQTCQTIKRLRDRVKTIDEYLAKGSLKIIKLYRTRANYAQLYNKLKMMATVHQTQPTIQMLLSTNEFVGALDLISTTQEVLSQELAGVHSFRHLGSQLAEMEKVIDRMLQEDFAKYVSSDLNRPVTDPELLQEEEKLVSLVFGMIRRGRYNFVDVYREEALTAVRATVKQTVVEAVSSADIDTDENASSLGDQMRLLNYVQWMECLRQIFSNLLVHLNRVKTFHGVITDVIGIAARKTQVPSPLASPTHNMESLSEASHLHVSVSEDAADLMISEAEFVRVSSSLADLLTSTCDFSHDRCVKVIVARSRDGFLERLSSHEFVNLSRVVEGFVSNCEGVCGRRSASLRLSLQSQASRFVNRFHDERRTKLSLILDNERWKQADVPAEFQELVDNISKSGKLCLVERTADADKKPFGTLTVDGQSYSVVGTVLMLLKMMVEYCQCVDDIPTAGPDLLNRLIELIKIFNSRTCQLVLGAGALQLVGLKTITTKNLALASRCLQLVVHHMPIVRGHFESHLQDKNKTMLKHFDQVKKDYMDHINEITNKLVSVMEGVVESQLVKWEVKAPMPSACFRSICKQITKMHEVVIDILPEDQIKTLFQSINQVFIRLARLQLVKLDVCSNGGPQHALVTSDLAFYSGTFKTLRGLETLANNTNAVWDTS
;
A
#
# COMPACT_ATOMS: atom_id res chain seq x y z
N MET A 1 17.42 -7.49 13.35
CA MET A 1 17.57 -6.70 14.60
C MET A 1 16.30 -6.90 15.41
N ALA A 2 16.27 -7.20 16.69
CA ALA A 2 17.29 -7.53 17.68
C ALA A 2 16.62 -8.39 18.78
N THR A 3 17.48 -9.10 19.49
CA THR A 3 17.35 -10.10 20.54
C THR A 3 16.66 -9.64 21.83
N ILE A 4 16.24 -10.62 22.66
CA ILE A 4 16.42 -10.77 24.15
C ILE A 4 15.24 -11.62 24.70
N ASN A 5 15.43 -12.92 24.97
CA ASN A 5 15.74 -13.53 26.29
C ASN A 5 14.88 -13.05 27.48
N TYR A 6 14.21 -13.98 28.18
CA TYR A 6 14.39 -14.17 29.64
C TYR A 6 13.70 -15.46 30.12
N ALA A 7 14.51 -16.30 30.77
CA ALA A 7 14.12 -17.35 31.71
C ALA A 7 14.48 -16.89 33.13
N ILE A 8 14.27 -17.77 34.13
CA ILE A 8 14.67 -17.68 35.56
C ILE A 8 13.52 -17.06 36.40
N SER A 9 13.04 -17.62 37.52
CA SER A 9 13.68 -18.36 38.63
C SER A 9 12.58 -18.93 39.56
N ASN A 10 12.64 -20.22 39.96
CA ASN A 10 13.02 -20.76 41.31
C ASN A 10 11.99 -20.54 42.47
N PRO A 11 11.98 -21.29 43.60
CA PRO A 11 12.95 -22.27 44.11
C PRO A 11 12.41 -23.55 44.84
N ASN A 12 13.33 -24.52 44.96
CA ASN A 12 13.70 -25.46 46.03
C ASN A 12 13.07 -25.50 47.46
N ILE A 13 12.88 -26.76 47.95
CA ILE A 13 13.31 -27.41 49.25
C ILE A 13 12.49 -27.06 50.53
N THR A 14 11.90 -28.01 51.28
CA THR A 14 12.50 -28.99 52.25
C THR A 14 11.62 -30.27 52.37
N GLY A 15 12.16 -31.51 52.37
CA GLY A 15 12.55 -32.33 53.56
C GLY A 15 11.32 -33.06 54.18
N GLU A 16 11.21 -34.36 54.43
CA GLU A 16 12.05 -35.56 54.44
C GLU A 16 11.11 -36.81 54.29
N GLY A 17 11.66 -38.00 54.00
CA GLY A 17 11.00 -39.27 54.41
C GLY A 17 10.60 -40.29 53.34
N HIS A 18 11.60 -40.99 52.80
CA HIS A 18 11.64 -42.42 52.44
C HIS A 18 10.57 -43.11 51.56
N GLY A 19 11.06 -43.79 50.52
CA GLY A 19 10.73 -45.22 50.32
C GLY A 19 10.11 -45.65 48.98
N ALA A 20 10.98 -46.15 48.08
CA ALA A 20 10.69 -47.11 47.01
C ALA A 20 9.72 -46.74 45.85
N ARG A 21 10.32 -46.49 44.68
CA ARG A 21 9.69 -46.29 43.35
C ARG A 21 8.75 -47.44 42.95
N PRO A 22 7.57 -47.18 42.34
CA PRO A 22 6.76 -48.24 41.74
C PRO A 22 7.35 -48.71 40.40
N ARG A 23 7.55 -50.03 40.28
CA ARG A 23 7.98 -50.71 39.04
C ARG A 23 6.87 -50.59 37.98
N ARG A 24 7.19 -50.07 36.79
CA ARG A 24 6.23 -50.00 35.67
C ARG A 24 6.08 -51.38 35.05
N LYS A 25 4.87 -51.93 34.97
CA LYS A 25 4.59 -53.22 34.33
C LYS A 25 3.81 -53.02 33.03
N CYS A 26 4.17 -53.74 31.98
CA CYS A 26 3.38 -53.79 30.75
C CYS A 26 2.02 -54.45 31.03
N LEU A 27 0.91 -53.81 30.66
CA LEU A 27 -0.44 -54.34 30.94
C LEU A 27 -0.79 -55.57 30.08
N LEU A 28 -0.10 -55.77 28.95
CA LEU A 28 -0.30 -56.90 28.05
C LEU A 28 0.68 -58.06 28.36
N CYS A 29 1.95 -57.77 28.69
CA CYS A 29 2.99 -58.77 28.92
C CYS A 29 3.41 -58.97 30.39
N GLN A 30 2.93 -58.13 31.32
CA GLN A 30 3.23 -58.14 32.77
C GLN A 30 4.71 -58.05 33.19
N LEU A 31 5.64 -57.74 32.28
CA LEU A 31 7.07 -57.57 32.58
C LEU A 31 7.34 -56.25 33.34
N PRO A 32 8.12 -56.25 34.45
CA PRO A 32 8.47 -55.04 35.20
C PRO A 32 9.73 -54.33 34.67
N PHE A 33 9.64 -53.02 34.43
CA PHE A 33 10.73 -52.18 33.93
C PHE A 33 11.19 -51.16 34.99
N LYS A 34 12.51 -50.90 35.00
CA LYS A 34 13.18 -50.04 36.00
C LYS A 34 13.26 -48.56 35.59
N SER A 35 13.17 -48.24 34.29
CA SER A 35 13.19 -46.87 33.77
C SER A 35 12.08 -46.63 32.73
N ALA A 36 11.69 -45.36 32.52
CA ALA A 36 10.71 -44.96 31.52
C ALA A 36 11.20 -45.21 30.07
N ALA A 37 12.51 -45.06 29.85
CA ALA A 37 13.15 -45.31 28.56
C ALA A 37 13.11 -46.81 28.21
N ASP A 38 13.34 -47.69 29.19
CA ASP A 38 13.28 -49.15 28.95
C ASP A 38 11.86 -49.62 28.66
N PHE A 39 10.86 -48.99 29.28
CA PHE A 39 9.45 -49.27 28.98
C PHE A 39 9.06 -48.81 27.58
N THR A 40 9.52 -47.63 27.16
CA THR A 40 9.27 -47.09 25.80
C THR A 40 9.91 -47.99 24.74
N ARG A 41 11.14 -48.47 25.00
CA ARG A 41 11.84 -49.43 24.15
C ARG A 41 11.09 -50.77 24.05
N HIS A 42 10.59 -51.29 25.18
CA HIS A 42 9.79 -52.52 25.18
C HIS A 42 8.50 -52.39 24.36
N LEU A 43 7.81 -51.24 24.43
CA LEU A 43 6.63 -50.99 23.60
C LEU A 43 6.96 -50.89 22.11
N ARG A 44 8.12 -50.32 21.77
CA ARG A 44 8.62 -50.32 20.39
C ARG A 44 8.98 -51.73 19.90
N ASP A 45 9.64 -52.53 20.71
CA ASP A 45 10.17 -53.83 20.25
C ASP A 45 9.09 -54.93 20.19
N PHE A 46 8.10 -54.90 21.09
CA PHE A 46 7.13 -56.00 21.24
C PHE A 46 5.67 -55.62 20.98
N HIS A 47 5.34 -54.33 21.01
CA HIS A 47 3.96 -53.84 20.82
C HIS A 47 3.86 -52.81 19.69
N CYS A 48 4.84 -52.80 18.78
CA CYS A 48 4.81 -52.06 17.53
C CYS A 48 4.81 -53.03 16.34
N SER A 49 4.03 -52.73 15.30
CA SER A 49 4.23 -53.35 13.97
C SER A 49 4.80 -52.31 13.01
N LYS A 50 5.83 -52.70 12.24
CA LYS A 50 6.43 -51.86 11.21
C LYS A 50 5.98 -52.34 9.83
N GLU A 51 5.18 -51.53 9.14
CA GLU A 51 4.74 -51.80 7.78
C GLU A 51 5.24 -50.67 6.87
N GLY A 52 6.09 -50.98 5.90
CA GLY A 52 6.55 -50.03 4.88
C GLY A 52 7.31 -48.79 5.39
N GLY A 53 7.90 -48.82 6.59
CA GLY A 53 8.60 -47.66 7.19
C GLY A 53 7.76 -46.82 8.15
N SER A 54 6.48 -47.18 8.35
CA SER A 54 5.57 -46.56 9.32
C SER A 54 5.40 -47.45 10.57
N PHE A 55 5.17 -46.84 11.74
CA PHE A 55 5.09 -47.51 13.04
C PHE A 55 3.65 -47.45 13.57
N VAL A 56 3.07 -48.60 13.94
CA VAL A 56 1.69 -48.71 14.49
C VAL A 56 1.73 -49.19 15.94
N CYS A 57 1.06 -48.44 16.83
CA CYS A 57 0.99 -48.78 18.27
C CYS A 57 -0.09 -49.83 18.53
N ARG A 58 0.32 -51.02 18.96
CA ARG A 58 -0.60 -52.12 19.34
C ARG A 58 -0.81 -52.22 20.85
N TYR A 59 -0.39 -51.20 21.60
CA TYR A 59 -0.52 -51.17 23.05
C TYR A 59 -1.89 -50.62 23.49
N GLY A 60 -2.93 -51.45 23.41
CA GLY A 60 -4.31 -51.11 23.78
C GLY A 60 -5.24 -52.33 23.79
N LEU A 61 -6.50 -52.17 24.24
CA LEU A 61 -7.48 -53.25 24.25
C LEU A 61 -7.73 -53.76 22.82
N ASN A 62 -7.57 -55.08 22.61
CA ASN A 62 -7.60 -55.75 21.30
C ASN A 62 -6.44 -55.38 20.34
N ASN A 63 -5.25 -55.06 20.85
CA ASN A 63 -4.05 -54.74 20.06
C ASN A 63 -4.18 -53.48 19.19
N VAL A 64 -5.07 -52.55 19.55
CA VAL A 64 -5.27 -51.27 18.86
C VAL A 64 -5.18 -50.15 19.88
N CYS A 65 -4.28 -49.19 19.65
CA CYS A 65 -4.21 -47.98 20.46
C CYS A 65 -5.29 -46.98 20.00
N PRO A 66 -6.16 -46.47 20.90
CA PRO A 66 -7.27 -45.58 20.53
C PRO A 66 -6.84 -44.16 20.13
N SER A 67 -5.57 -43.80 20.32
CA SER A 67 -5.05 -42.45 20.06
C SER A 67 -4.27 -42.32 18.75
N LEU A 68 -3.98 -43.43 18.06
CA LEU A 68 -3.36 -43.41 16.74
C LEU A 68 -4.16 -44.22 15.71
N PRO A 69 -4.27 -43.72 14.47
CA PRO A 69 -4.90 -44.44 13.36
C PRO A 69 -4.08 -45.67 12.94
N LEU A 70 -4.76 -46.68 12.38
CA LEU A 70 -4.17 -47.98 12.01
C LEU A 70 -3.16 -47.92 10.84
N GLU A 71 -3.09 -46.80 10.11
CA GLU A 71 -2.26 -46.63 8.90
C GLU A 71 -0.77 -46.36 9.19
N GLY A 72 -0.37 -46.24 10.46
CA GLY A 72 1.03 -46.07 10.88
C GLY A 72 1.51 -44.62 10.85
N VAL A 73 2.45 -44.30 11.75
CA VAL A 73 3.02 -42.95 11.91
C VAL A 73 4.53 -42.94 11.77
N SER A 74 5.13 -41.75 11.64
CA SER A 74 6.58 -41.57 11.60
C SER A 74 7.22 -41.98 12.95
N ASP A 75 8.51 -42.35 12.92
CA ASP A 75 9.20 -42.87 14.11
C ASP A 75 9.25 -41.85 15.27
N MET A 76 9.42 -40.57 14.95
CA MET A 76 9.46 -39.49 15.93
C MET A 76 8.07 -39.25 16.56
N ASP A 77 7.01 -39.33 15.76
CA ASP A 77 5.64 -39.16 16.24
C ASP A 77 5.19 -40.36 17.09
N TYR A 78 5.68 -41.56 16.76
CA TYR A 78 5.48 -42.77 17.54
C TYR A 78 6.11 -42.66 18.94
N GLU A 79 7.36 -42.16 19.05
CA GLU A 79 7.99 -41.93 20.36
C GLU A 79 7.24 -40.90 21.20
N ASN A 80 6.83 -39.80 20.58
CA ASN A 80 6.08 -38.74 21.26
C ASN A 80 4.72 -39.25 21.77
N HIS A 81 4.03 -40.08 21.00
CA HIS A 81 2.79 -40.73 21.43
C HIS A 81 3.01 -41.67 22.63
N ILE A 82 4.03 -42.54 22.61
CA ILE A 82 4.32 -43.42 23.74
C ILE A 82 4.66 -42.62 25.00
N ALA A 83 5.48 -41.56 24.85
CA ALA A 83 5.88 -40.69 25.95
C ALA A 83 4.67 -39.97 26.58
N ARG A 84 3.74 -39.47 25.76
CA ARG A 84 2.59 -38.69 26.22
C ARG A 84 1.47 -39.57 26.78
N ASP A 85 1.02 -40.56 26.02
CA ASP A 85 -0.26 -41.21 26.29
C ASP A 85 -0.12 -42.52 27.08
N HIS A 86 1.06 -43.14 27.09
CA HIS A 86 1.31 -44.40 27.83
C HIS A 86 2.31 -44.25 28.99
N VAL A 87 3.25 -43.30 28.90
CA VAL A 87 4.25 -43.05 29.95
C VAL A 87 3.79 -42.01 30.98
N LEU A 88 3.17 -40.89 30.56
CA LEU A 88 2.72 -39.82 31.46
C LEU A 88 1.30 -40.02 32.01
N SER A 89 0.39 -40.63 31.23
CA SER A 89 -1.00 -40.95 31.64
C SER A 89 -1.11 -41.81 32.91
N HIS A 90 -0.11 -42.67 33.19
CA HIS A 90 -0.09 -43.50 34.40
C HIS A 90 0.22 -42.73 35.70
N GLN A 91 0.62 -41.44 35.65
CA GLN A 91 0.93 -40.62 36.83
C GLN A 91 -0.25 -39.78 37.37
N GLN A 92 -1.33 -39.58 36.61
CA GLN A 92 -2.42 -38.64 36.97
C GLN A 92 -3.69 -39.27 37.56
N ARG A 93 -3.68 -40.55 37.95
CA ARG A 93 -4.78 -41.15 38.75
C ARG A 93 -4.38 -41.28 40.21
N GLY A 94 -4.41 -40.16 40.92
CA GLY A 94 -4.25 -40.12 42.37
C GLY A 94 -4.61 -38.75 42.93
N ILE A 95 -5.58 -38.74 43.86
CA ILE A 95 -6.09 -37.63 44.68
C ILE A 95 -7.32 -36.90 44.09
N GLY A 96 -8.50 -37.28 44.62
CA GLY A 96 -9.80 -36.62 44.36
C GLY A 96 -10.99 -37.57 44.24
N GLN A 97 -11.20 -38.47 45.21
CA GLN A 97 -12.39 -39.35 45.34
C GLN A 97 -13.46 -38.74 46.25
N LYS A 98 -14.74 -38.99 45.92
CA LYS A 98 -15.90 -39.42 46.77
C LYS A 98 -17.19 -38.76 46.25
N ASP A 99 -18.29 -39.44 45.92
CA ASP A 99 -18.72 -40.84 46.04
C ASP A 99 -19.58 -41.16 44.80
N SER A 100 -19.32 -42.24 44.07
CA SER A 100 -19.96 -43.52 44.35
C SER A 100 -19.13 -44.66 43.76
N ALA A 101 -18.46 -45.40 44.64
CA ALA A 101 -17.68 -46.59 44.33
C ALA A 101 -18.43 -47.88 44.68
N GLY A 102 -18.11 -48.94 43.93
CA GLY A 102 -18.38 -50.35 44.25
C GLY A 102 -19.34 -50.98 43.23
N VAL A 103 -18.94 -51.92 42.37
CA VAL A 103 -18.03 -53.05 42.61
C VAL A 103 -17.28 -53.44 41.32
N MET A 104 -15.95 -53.53 41.43
CA MET A 104 -15.09 -54.39 40.60
C MET A 104 -14.97 -55.76 41.29
N ALA A 105 -15.11 -56.84 40.53
CA ALA A 105 -14.52 -58.18 40.70
C ALA A 105 -15.24 -59.11 39.68
N LEU A 106 -14.64 -60.03 38.94
CA LEU A 106 -13.35 -60.68 39.06
C LEU A 106 -13.00 -61.35 37.71
N HIS A 107 -11.73 -61.71 37.62
CA HIS A 107 -11.08 -62.49 36.59
C HIS A 107 -11.75 -63.81 36.18
N VAL A 108 -11.48 -64.15 34.92
CA VAL A 108 -11.47 -65.45 34.24
C VAL A 108 -11.15 -66.63 35.14
N SER A 109 -11.92 -67.71 35.01
CA SER A 109 -11.43 -69.11 34.99
C SER A 109 -12.50 -70.01 34.40
N ASP A 110 -12.28 -70.47 33.17
CA ASP A 110 -12.92 -71.67 32.63
C ASP A 110 -12.50 -72.86 33.50
N ASN A 111 -13.46 -73.59 34.04
CA ASN A 111 -13.27 -74.99 34.39
C ASN A 111 -14.59 -75.74 34.27
N HIS A 112 -14.58 -76.77 33.42
CA HIS A 112 -15.66 -77.72 33.17
C HIS A 112 -16.34 -78.23 34.44
N LYS A 113 -17.69 -78.31 34.45
CA LYS A 113 -18.49 -79.52 34.80
C LYS A 113 -20.01 -79.28 34.68
N LYS A 114 -20.70 -80.41 34.53
CA LYS A 114 -22.10 -80.69 34.20
C LYS A 114 -23.17 -80.06 35.13
N GLU A 115 -24.41 -80.16 34.64
CA GLU A 115 -25.71 -80.26 35.35
C GLU A 115 -26.48 -78.97 35.72
N GLU A 116 -27.59 -78.77 34.97
CA GLU A 116 -28.99 -78.50 35.36
C GLU A 116 -29.40 -77.44 36.43
N PRO A 117 -30.63 -76.88 36.32
CA PRO A 117 -30.95 -75.50 36.67
C PRO A 117 -31.45 -75.33 38.11
N SER A 118 -31.19 -74.16 38.71
CA SER A 118 -31.88 -73.72 39.92
C SER A 118 -32.57 -72.38 39.70
N VAL A 119 -33.83 -72.36 40.13
CA VAL A 119 -34.89 -71.40 39.86
C VAL A 119 -34.84 -70.26 40.89
N VAL A 120 -34.78 -69.03 40.38
CA VAL A 120 -35.16 -67.75 41.04
C VAL A 120 -34.18 -67.19 42.07
N GLN A 121 -33.48 -66.11 41.69
CA GLN A 121 -33.33 -64.92 42.53
C GLN A 121 -33.19 -63.65 41.66
N ASP A 122 -34.27 -62.88 41.60
CA ASP A 122 -34.39 -61.57 40.97
C ASP A 122 -33.39 -60.57 41.56
N GLN A 123 -32.41 -60.10 40.79
CA GLN A 123 -31.56 -58.99 41.24
C GLN A 123 -31.79 -57.65 40.54
N HIS A 124 -32.60 -57.53 39.48
CA HIS A 124 -32.82 -56.22 38.85
C HIS A 124 -34.28 -56.01 38.41
N LYS A 125 -35.00 -55.12 39.13
CA LYS A 125 -36.35 -54.67 38.78
C LYS A 125 -36.34 -53.99 37.41
N TRP A 126 -37.07 -54.57 36.46
CA TRP A 126 -37.26 -54.03 35.12
C TRP A 126 -38.17 -52.78 35.18
N THR A 127 -37.79 -51.71 34.50
CA THR A 127 -38.58 -50.46 34.36
C THR A 127 -38.68 -50.07 32.89
N ILE A 128 -39.78 -49.42 32.52
CA ILE A 128 -40.15 -49.05 31.13
C ILE A 128 -39.04 -48.27 30.40
N TYR A 129 -38.20 -47.52 31.11
CA TYR A 129 -37.09 -46.76 30.53
C TYR A 129 -35.88 -47.62 30.11
N LYS A 130 -35.93 -48.95 30.29
CA LYS A 130 -34.87 -49.91 29.89
C LYS A 130 -35.20 -50.70 28.61
N SER A 131 -36.21 -50.29 27.83
CA SER A 131 -36.76 -51.09 26.73
C SER A 131 -36.08 -50.91 25.36
N SER A 132 -34.98 -50.15 25.25
CA SER A 132 -34.25 -50.01 23.99
C SER A 132 -33.25 -51.15 23.80
N VAL A 133 -33.73 -52.36 23.47
CA VAL A 133 -32.88 -53.50 23.10
C VAL A 133 -33.43 -54.18 21.85
N ASN A 134 -32.54 -54.58 20.95
CA ASN A 134 -32.86 -55.28 19.70
C ASN A 134 -33.49 -56.67 19.99
N LEU A 135 -34.61 -57.01 19.31
CA LEU A 135 -35.43 -58.19 19.59
C LEU A 135 -34.68 -59.55 19.51
N PRO A 136 -33.72 -59.78 18.60
CA PRO A 136 -32.93 -61.01 18.59
C PRO A 136 -31.97 -61.11 19.79
N ALA A 137 -31.58 -59.98 20.41
CA ALA A 137 -30.74 -59.97 21.61
C ALA A 137 -31.56 -60.30 22.88
N ALA A 138 -32.83 -59.89 22.93
CA ALA A 138 -33.76 -60.23 24.01
C ALA A 138 -34.16 -61.72 24.01
N LEU A 139 -34.18 -62.35 22.83
CA LEU A 139 -34.50 -63.77 22.68
C LEU A 139 -33.32 -64.71 23.04
N ASN A 140 -32.08 -64.20 23.03
CA ASN A 140 -30.89 -65.02 23.32
C ASN A 140 -30.48 -65.02 24.80
N ASP A 141 -30.67 -63.95 25.58
CA ASP A 141 -30.49 -63.96 27.04
C ASP A 141 -31.15 -62.72 27.71
N PRO A 142 -32.28 -62.88 28.42
CA PRO A 142 -33.07 -61.77 28.95
C PRO A 142 -32.48 -61.09 30.22
N LEU A 143 -31.37 -61.58 30.80
CA LEU A 143 -30.85 -61.09 32.09
C LEU A 143 -29.63 -60.15 31.97
N ARG A 144 -28.99 -60.01 30.81
CA ARG A 144 -27.86 -59.09 30.59
C ARG A 144 -28.32 -57.72 30.09
N SER A 145 -28.43 -56.75 31.00
CA SER A 145 -28.93 -55.39 30.71
C SER A 145 -27.88 -54.35 30.27
N LYS A 146 -26.61 -54.75 30.09
CA LYS A 146 -25.56 -53.89 29.52
C LYS A 146 -24.69 -54.68 28.54
N ARG A 147 -24.82 -54.40 27.25
CA ARG A 147 -23.74 -54.61 26.27
C ARG A 147 -23.48 -53.27 25.61
N GLU A 148 -22.28 -52.74 25.81
CA GLU A 148 -21.81 -51.51 25.21
C GLU A 148 -21.36 -51.80 23.76
N TYR A 149 -21.80 -50.95 22.84
CA TYR A 149 -21.45 -50.85 21.42
C TYR A 149 -22.24 -51.71 20.42
N ASP A 150 -23.30 -51.10 19.88
CA ASP A 150 -23.99 -51.52 18.66
C ASP A 150 -23.03 -51.59 17.47
N PHE A 151 -23.29 -52.51 16.55
CA PHE A 151 -22.54 -52.74 15.31
C PHE A 151 -22.23 -51.44 14.52
N PHE A 152 -23.17 -50.49 14.52
CA PHE A 152 -23.04 -49.21 13.82
C PHE A 152 -22.03 -48.26 14.48
N THR A 153 -21.93 -48.27 15.80
CA THR A 153 -20.89 -47.54 16.55
C THR A 153 -19.47 -48.01 16.25
N LYS A 154 -19.35 -49.29 15.90
CA LYS A 154 -18.08 -49.98 15.66
C LYS A 154 -17.51 -49.66 14.28
N THR A 155 -18.34 -49.23 13.34
CA THR A 155 -17.94 -48.90 11.97
C THR A 155 -17.90 -47.39 11.72
N TRP A 156 -18.69 -46.58 12.44
CA TRP A 156 -18.89 -45.15 12.12
C TRP A 156 -18.56 -44.19 13.27
N GLY A 157 -18.00 -44.69 14.38
CA GLY A 157 -17.63 -43.87 15.53
C GLY A 157 -18.80 -43.50 16.44
N GLN A 158 -18.48 -42.91 17.60
CA GLN A 158 -19.46 -42.58 18.65
C GLN A 158 -20.32 -41.34 18.34
N ASP A 159 -19.97 -40.58 17.29
CA ASP A 159 -20.69 -39.36 16.89
C ASP A 159 -21.88 -39.65 15.95
N PHE A 160 -22.06 -40.92 15.54
CA PHE A 160 -23.11 -41.30 14.57
C PHE A 160 -24.54 -41.23 15.13
N TYR A 161 -24.73 -41.22 16.45
CA TYR A 161 -26.04 -41.07 17.09
C TYR A 161 -26.18 -39.71 17.78
N GLU A 162 -27.10 -38.86 17.31
CA GLU A 162 -27.57 -37.71 18.07
C GLU A 162 -28.27 -38.18 19.36
N ARG A 163 -27.68 -37.90 20.52
CA ARG A 163 -28.36 -38.06 21.82
C ARG A 163 -29.36 -36.93 22.02
N THR A 164 -30.51 -37.00 21.34
CA THR A 164 -31.64 -36.11 21.64
C THR A 164 -32.59 -36.83 22.57
N GLU A 165 -32.69 -36.40 23.83
CA GLU A 165 -33.75 -36.87 24.74
C GLU A 165 -35.10 -36.33 24.25
N VAL A 166 -36.05 -37.23 23.98
CA VAL A 166 -37.41 -36.85 23.55
C VAL A 166 -38.16 -36.28 24.76
N PRO A 167 -38.62 -35.02 24.75
CA PRO A 167 -39.41 -34.47 25.84
C PRO A 167 -40.80 -35.15 25.91
N PRO A 168 -41.38 -35.32 27.11
CA PRO A 168 -42.68 -35.98 27.27
C PRO A 168 -43.82 -35.19 26.61
N SER A 169 -44.78 -35.93 26.04
CA SER A 169 -45.93 -35.36 25.32
C SER A 169 -46.83 -34.55 26.26
N PRO A 170 -47.18 -33.29 25.91
CA PRO A 170 -48.04 -32.44 26.73
C PRO A 170 -49.52 -32.87 26.76
N TYR A 171 -49.92 -33.90 26.00
CA TYR A 171 -51.31 -34.33 25.84
C TYR A 171 -51.70 -35.59 26.65
N LEU A 172 -50.80 -36.17 27.45
CA LEU A 172 -51.09 -37.34 28.28
C LEU A 172 -50.87 -37.04 29.77
N VAL A 173 -51.90 -37.29 30.59
CA VAL A 173 -51.85 -37.09 32.05
C VAL A 173 -50.99 -38.18 32.71
N HIS A 174 -50.07 -37.79 33.59
CA HIS A 174 -49.17 -38.70 34.30
C HIS A 174 -49.93 -39.56 35.33
N ILE A 175 -50.12 -40.86 35.04
CA ILE A 175 -50.88 -41.78 35.91
C ILE A 175 -49.99 -42.24 37.09
N SER A 176 -50.35 -41.86 38.31
CA SER A 176 -49.66 -42.29 39.54
C SER A 176 -50.26 -43.57 40.14
N ARG A 177 -49.49 -44.24 41.01
CA ARG A 177 -49.89 -45.48 41.71
C ARG A 177 -51.16 -45.30 42.58
N GLU A 178 -51.50 -44.07 42.93
CA GLU A 178 -52.67 -43.72 43.75
C GLU A 178 -53.99 -43.95 43.01
N HIS A 179 -54.00 -43.80 41.68
CA HIS A 179 -55.19 -43.99 40.85
C HIS A 179 -55.68 -45.46 40.87
N PHE A 180 -54.78 -46.42 41.14
CA PHE A 180 -55.10 -47.85 41.19
C PHE A 180 -55.51 -48.37 42.58
N GLN A 181 -55.44 -47.55 43.63
CA GLN A 181 -55.78 -47.99 44.99
C GLN A 181 -57.26 -48.36 45.13
N LYS A 182 -58.17 -47.59 44.52
CA LYS A 182 -59.61 -47.87 44.51
C LYS A 182 -59.93 -49.21 43.84
N TYR A 183 -59.22 -49.57 42.78
CA TYR A 183 -59.39 -50.86 42.10
C TYR A 183 -58.91 -52.02 42.97
N ARG A 184 -57.70 -51.92 43.56
CA ARG A 184 -57.17 -52.94 44.48
C ARG A 184 -58.10 -53.22 45.67
N HIS A 185 -58.71 -52.17 46.22
CA HIS A 185 -59.61 -52.32 47.37
C HIS A 185 -60.91 -53.05 47.01
N ARG A 186 -61.49 -52.81 45.81
CA ARG A 186 -62.69 -53.51 45.34
C ARG A 186 -62.43 -55.00 45.06
N VAL A 187 -61.31 -55.31 44.40
CA VAL A 187 -60.98 -56.70 44.01
C VAL A 187 -60.64 -57.56 45.22
N SER A 188 -59.96 -57.00 46.23
CA SER A 188 -59.65 -57.68 47.49
C SER A 188 -60.89 -58.25 48.20
N LYS A 189 -62.00 -57.49 48.25
CA LYS A 189 -63.25 -57.95 48.87
C LYS A 189 -63.91 -59.11 48.11
N ARG A 190 -63.84 -59.11 46.78
CA ARG A 190 -64.40 -60.20 45.95
C ARG A 190 -63.60 -61.49 46.09
N TYR A 191 -62.28 -61.39 46.15
CA TYR A 191 -61.40 -62.54 46.36
C TYR A 191 -61.69 -63.26 47.69
N LYS A 192 -61.85 -62.50 48.79
CA LYS A 192 -62.20 -63.08 50.10
C LYS A 192 -63.55 -63.82 50.11
N LYS A 193 -64.56 -63.31 49.38
CA LYS A 193 -65.87 -63.99 49.25
C LYS A 193 -65.81 -65.28 48.44
N HIS A 194 -64.98 -65.34 47.42
CA HIS A 194 -64.80 -66.55 46.60
C HIS A 194 -64.18 -67.69 47.41
N VAL A 195 -63.15 -67.39 48.22
CA VAL A 195 -62.50 -68.38 49.08
C VAL A 195 -63.49 -69.00 50.08
N HIS A 196 -64.40 -68.20 50.64
CA HIS A 196 -65.39 -68.67 51.61
C HIS A 196 -66.46 -69.59 50.99
N LYS A 197 -66.93 -69.30 49.77
CA LYS A 197 -67.91 -70.14 49.06
C LYS A 197 -67.34 -71.48 48.59
N TYR A 198 -66.05 -71.52 48.27
CA TYR A 198 -65.38 -72.75 47.83
C TYR A 198 -65.27 -73.78 48.97
N THR A 199 -65.07 -73.32 50.22
CA THR A 199 -64.98 -74.20 51.39
C THR A 199 -66.33 -74.82 51.78
N GLN A 200 -67.45 -74.14 51.51
CA GLN A 200 -68.79 -74.60 51.86
C GLN A 200 -69.36 -75.66 50.90
N PHE A 201 -68.82 -75.78 49.68
CA PHE A 201 -69.32 -76.71 48.64
C PHE A 201 -68.84 -78.17 48.81
N LEU A 202 -67.91 -78.44 49.72
CA LEU A 202 -67.34 -79.78 49.93
C LEU A 202 -68.10 -80.65 50.96
N GLN A 203 -69.14 -80.13 51.63
CA GLN A 203 -69.76 -80.79 52.79
C GLN A 203 -71.22 -81.29 52.63
N GLU A 204 -71.91 -81.11 51.50
CA GLU A 204 -73.30 -81.59 51.33
C GLU A 204 -73.57 -82.22 49.94
N SER A 205 -73.99 -83.49 49.91
CA SER A 205 -74.59 -84.16 48.76
C SER A 205 -75.66 -85.15 49.24
N PRO A 206 -76.96 -84.94 48.97
CA PRO A 206 -78.00 -85.95 49.24
C PRO A 206 -78.90 -86.28 48.04
N GLY A 207 -79.28 -87.57 47.94
CA GLY A 207 -80.35 -88.04 47.04
C GLY A 207 -80.35 -89.56 46.79
N GLY A 208 -80.25 -90.38 47.84
CA GLY A 208 -80.03 -91.84 47.77
C GLY A 208 -81.23 -92.76 48.07
N GLU A 209 -82.42 -92.25 48.42
CA GLU A 209 -83.48 -93.12 48.96
C GLU A 209 -84.57 -93.55 47.96
N THR A 210 -84.88 -92.76 46.93
CA THR A 210 -85.91 -93.12 45.93
C THR A 210 -85.45 -94.17 44.91
N PHE A 211 -84.15 -94.26 44.65
CA PHE A 211 -83.60 -95.19 43.67
C PHE A 211 -83.63 -96.65 44.14
N LEU A 212 -83.45 -96.90 45.45
CA LEU A 212 -83.42 -98.25 46.01
C LEU A 212 -84.81 -98.91 46.04
N GLN A 213 -85.87 -98.17 46.42
CA GLN A 213 -87.25 -98.70 46.33
C GLN A 213 -87.68 -99.01 44.90
N GLN A 214 -87.21 -98.21 43.94
CA GLN A 214 -87.55 -98.40 42.52
C GLN A 214 -86.76 -99.56 41.90
N LEU A 215 -85.51 -99.79 42.34
CA LEU A 215 -84.74 -100.98 42.00
C LEU A 215 -85.33 -102.26 42.62
N GLU A 216 -85.77 -102.22 43.87
CA GLU A 216 -86.39 -103.39 44.52
C GLU A 216 -87.70 -103.80 43.84
N LYS A 217 -88.54 -102.83 43.45
CA LYS A 217 -89.78 -103.11 42.70
C LYS A 217 -89.50 -103.68 41.31
N ASN A 218 -88.52 -103.11 40.60
CA ASN A 218 -88.06 -103.61 39.29
C ASN A 218 -87.47 -105.03 39.39
N ARG A 219 -86.78 -105.35 40.50
CA ARG A 219 -86.16 -106.67 40.71
C ARG A 219 -87.17 -107.76 41.06
N ALA A 220 -88.27 -107.40 41.73
CA ALA A 220 -89.36 -108.32 42.06
C ALA A 220 -90.17 -108.74 40.83
N GLU A 221 -90.44 -107.82 39.90
CA GLU A 221 -91.19 -108.11 38.66
C GLU A 221 -90.37 -108.99 37.68
N LEU A 222 -89.05 -108.78 37.59
CA LEU A 222 -88.15 -109.62 36.78
C LEU A 222 -87.92 -111.03 37.36
N GLN A 223 -88.17 -111.25 38.66
CA GLN A 223 -88.04 -112.59 39.28
C GLN A 223 -89.19 -113.55 38.93
N GLN A 224 -90.32 -113.05 38.43
CA GLN A 224 -91.43 -113.91 37.97
C GLN A 224 -91.09 -114.71 36.70
N ILE A 225 -90.06 -114.28 35.95
CA ILE A 225 -89.57 -114.96 34.75
C ILE A 225 -88.53 -116.02 35.17
N PRO A 226 -88.71 -117.31 34.84
CA PRO A 226 -87.74 -118.35 35.17
C PRO A 226 -86.34 -118.00 34.64
N LYS A 227 -85.33 -118.06 35.53
CA LYS A 227 -83.94 -117.69 35.22
C LYS A 227 -83.31 -118.49 34.08
N LEU A 228 -83.90 -119.63 33.71
CA LEU A 228 -83.50 -120.45 32.56
C LEU A 228 -83.48 -119.66 31.23
N PHE A 229 -84.40 -118.70 31.03
CA PHE A 229 -84.45 -117.88 29.80
C PHE A 229 -83.38 -116.78 29.73
N LEU A 230 -82.75 -116.45 30.86
CA LEU A 230 -81.70 -115.42 30.96
C LEU A 230 -80.29 -116.02 30.86
N LEU A 231 -80.18 -117.36 30.76
CA LEU A 231 -78.90 -118.03 30.58
C LEU A 231 -78.43 -117.86 29.12
N PRO A 232 -77.19 -117.40 28.89
CA PRO A 232 -76.67 -117.15 27.54
C PRO A 232 -76.55 -118.41 26.66
N ASN A 233 -76.73 -119.61 27.23
CA ASN A 233 -76.48 -120.91 26.60
C ASN A 233 -77.78 -121.72 26.41
N PHE A 234 -78.93 -121.06 26.29
CA PHE A 234 -80.24 -121.71 26.18
C PHE A 234 -80.40 -122.43 24.83
N GLU A 235 -80.26 -123.76 24.84
CA GLU A 235 -80.48 -124.63 23.67
C GLU A 235 -81.66 -125.59 23.92
N LEU A 236 -82.67 -125.51 23.04
CA LEU A 236 -83.88 -126.35 23.06
C LEU A 236 -83.63 -127.80 22.60
N GLY A 237 -82.42 -128.12 22.13
CA GLY A 237 -82.04 -129.46 21.66
C GLY A 237 -81.71 -130.46 22.77
N ASN A 238 -81.45 -129.99 23.99
CA ASN A 238 -81.17 -130.85 25.15
C ASN A 238 -82.48 -131.37 25.76
N SER A 239 -82.60 -132.70 25.87
CA SER A 239 -83.79 -133.38 26.39
C SER A 239 -84.19 -132.89 27.80
N ASP A 240 -83.22 -132.55 28.64
CA ASP A 240 -83.47 -132.09 30.01
C ASP A 240 -83.99 -130.64 30.07
N THR A 241 -83.47 -129.71 29.26
CA THR A 241 -84.00 -128.33 29.16
C THR A 241 -85.37 -128.32 28.48
N PHE A 242 -85.58 -129.17 27.48
CA PHE A 242 -86.88 -129.31 26.83
C PHE A 242 -87.95 -129.84 27.78
N ASN A 243 -87.64 -130.88 28.56
CA ASN A 243 -88.56 -131.43 29.58
C ASN A 243 -88.83 -130.44 30.73
N ALA A 244 -87.88 -129.58 31.08
CA ALA A 244 -88.06 -128.52 32.06
C ALA A 244 -88.96 -127.37 31.57
N VAL A 245 -88.99 -127.12 30.25
CA VAL A 245 -89.88 -126.14 29.60
C VAL A 245 -91.26 -126.76 29.25
N PHE A 246 -91.30 -128.09 28.99
CA PHE A 246 -92.50 -128.87 28.66
C PHE A 246 -92.55 -130.22 29.44
N PRO A 247 -93.18 -130.29 30.62
CA PRO A 247 -93.17 -131.52 31.43
C PRO A 247 -94.20 -132.56 30.93
N TRP A 248 -93.78 -133.50 30.09
CA TRP A 248 -94.63 -134.58 29.54
C TRP A 248 -94.87 -135.77 30.50
N GLN A 249 -94.12 -135.92 31.61
CA GLN A 249 -94.23 -137.09 32.50
C GLN A 249 -95.52 -137.18 33.33
N GLN A 250 -96.32 -136.11 33.45
CA GLN A 250 -97.64 -136.20 34.09
C GLN A 250 -98.73 -136.81 33.18
N ILE A 251 -98.39 -137.16 31.93
CA ILE A 251 -99.33 -137.65 30.91
C ILE A 251 -99.54 -139.18 30.96
N GLU A 252 -98.61 -139.98 31.50
CA GLU A 252 -98.70 -141.46 31.45
C GLU A 252 -99.06 -142.16 32.78
N SER A 253 -99.19 -141.45 33.90
CA SER A 253 -99.38 -142.05 35.23
C SER A 253 -100.85 -142.24 35.63
N LYS A 254 -101.62 -142.99 34.83
CA LYS A 254 -102.85 -143.74 35.24
C LYS A 254 -103.43 -144.39 33.98
N ASN A 255 -103.20 -145.70 33.81
CA ASN A 255 -104.22 -146.69 33.40
C ASN A 255 -103.60 -148.08 33.17
N HIS A 256 -103.41 -148.85 34.25
CA HIS A 256 -103.35 -150.31 34.19
C HIS A 256 -104.60 -150.88 34.88
N SER A 257 -105.59 -151.32 34.08
CA SER A 257 -106.41 -152.54 34.22
C SER A 257 -107.69 -152.46 33.36
N LYS A 258 -108.05 -153.61 32.77
CA LYS A 258 -108.95 -153.91 31.60
C LYS A 258 -110.44 -153.45 31.72
N PRO A 259 -111.30 -153.70 30.70
CA PRO A 259 -111.25 -153.33 29.27
C PRO A 259 -112.56 -152.64 28.78
N SER A 260 -112.56 -152.18 27.51
CA SER A 260 -113.70 -151.72 26.65
C SER A 260 -113.99 -150.20 26.53
N GLY A 261 -114.05 -149.72 25.27
CA GLY A 261 -114.78 -148.50 24.85
C GLY A 261 -113.94 -147.23 24.53
N PRO A 262 -114.08 -146.55 23.38
CA PRO A 262 -113.07 -145.59 22.89
C PRO A 262 -113.42 -144.07 22.95
N THR A 263 -112.36 -143.25 23.02
CA THR A 263 -112.15 -141.85 22.55
C THR A 263 -112.37 -140.60 23.45
N SER A 264 -111.26 -139.80 23.53
CA SER A 264 -111.13 -138.32 23.54
C SER A 264 -111.09 -137.51 24.86
N SER A 265 -109.89 -137.02 25.23
CA SER A 265 -109.66 -135.72 25.92
C SER A 265 -108.16 -135.35 25.92
N GLY A 266 -107.79 -134.16 25.40
CA GLY A 266 -106.39 -133.76 25.17
C GLY A 266 -106.00 -132.27 24.94
N PRO A 267 -106.88 -131.24 24.83
CA PRO A 267 -106.41 -129.90 24.39
C PRO A 267 -106.41 -128.72 25.39
N GLN A 268 -106.53 -128.88 26.72
CA GLN A 268 -106.64 -127.71 27.63
C GLN A 268 -105.33 -127.09 28.17
N LEU A 269 -104.20 -127.80 28.20
CA LEU A 269 -102.99 -127.29 28.90
C LEU A 269 -102.04 -126.42 28.06
N SER A 270 -102.08 -126.48 26.72
CA SER A 270 -101.15 -125.72 25.86
C SER A 270 -101.45 -124.22 25.80
N LYS A 271 -102.72 -123.82 25.89
CA LYS A 271 -103.14 -122.40 25.90
C LYS A 271 -102.61 -121.65 27.13
N LEU A 272 -102.63 -122.28 28.29
CA LEU A 272 -102.16 -121.67 29.55
C LEU A 272 -100.66 -121.35 29.54
N LEU A 273 -99.85 -122.13 28.79
CA LEU A 273 -98.41 -121.87 28.67
C LEU A 273 -98.12 -120.66 27.76
N GLN A 274 -98.89 -120.51 26.67
CA GLN A 274 -98.73 -119.41 25.72
C GLN A 274 -99.07 -118.05 26.36
N GLU A 275 -100.12 -117.99 27.19
CA GLU A 275 -100.49 -116.76 27.90
C GLU A 275 -99.39 -116.31 28.89
N LYS A 276 -98.74 -117.26 29.58
CA LYS A 276 -97.65 -116.92 30.50
C LYS A 276 -96.43 -116.34 29.80
N LEU A 277 -96.05 -116.87 28.64
CA LEU A 277 -94.92 -116.35 27.87
C LEU A 277 -95.20 -114.94 27.30
N SER A 278 -96.43 -114.67 26.87
CA SER A 278 -96.82 -113.34 26.39
C SER A 278 -96.72 -112.28 27.50
N HIS A 279 -97.14 -112.62 28.72
CA HIS A 279 -97.06 -111.70 29.86
C HIS A 279 -95.63 -111.29 30.21
N TYR A 280 -94.66 -112.20 30.07
CA TYR A 280 -93.26 -111.89 30.32
C TYR A 280 -92.66 -110.90 29.32
N LEU A 281 -93.15 -110.88 28.07
CA LEU A 281 -92.67 -109.99 27.03
C LEU A 281 -93.09 -108.53 27.29
N ASP A 282 -94.36 -108.32 27.67
CA ASP A 282 -94.90 -106.99 28.01
C ASP A 282 -94.12 -106.32 29.16
N ILE A 283 -93.73 -107.10 30.18
CA ILE A 283 -92.95 -106.59 31.33
C ILE A 283 -91.60 -106.01 30.87
N VAL A 284 -90.95 -106.63 29.89
CA VAL A 284 -89.65 -106.18 29.38
C VAL A 284 -89.79 -104.89 28.56
N GLU A 285 -90.81 -104.78 27.72
CA GLU A 285 -91.02 -103.61 26.86
C GLU A 285 -91.26 -102.32 27.66
N VAL A 286 -92.10 -102.41 28.71
CA VAL A 286 -92.39 -101.27 29.59
C VAL A 286 -91.12 -100.76 30.28
N HIS A 287 -90.20 -101.66 30.64
CA HIS A 287 -88.96 -101.30 31.33
C HIS A 287 -88.00 -100.52 30.45
N ILE A 288 -87.85 -100.95 29.19
CA ILE A 288 -86.97 -100.29 28.21
C ILE A 288 -87.47 -98.87 27.93
N ALA A 289 -88.78 -98.70 27.71
CA ALA A 289 -89.36 -97.39 27.44
C ALA A 289 -89.10 -96.38 28.58
N LYS A 290 -89.14 -96.83 29.83
CA LYS A 290 -88.93 -95.98 31.01
C LYS A 290 -87.48 -95.51 31.18
N GLN A 291 -86.50 -96.37 30.88
CA GLN A 291 -85.08 -95.98 30.93
C GLN A 291 -84.71 -94.95 29.86
N ILE A 292 -85.28 -95.06 28.66
CA ILE A 292 -85.00 -94.11 27.57
C ILE A 292 -85.54 -92.72 27.91
N SER A 293 -86.76 -92.64 28.47
CA SER A 293 -87.38 -91.36 28.86
C SER A 293 -86.51 -90.59 29.87
N THR A 294 -86.06 -91.24 30.94
CA THR A 294 -85.34 -90.58 32.05
C THR A 294 -83.97 -90.00 31.67
N LYS A 295 -83.32 -90.49 30.61
CA LYS A 295 -81.98 -90.01 30.20
C LYS A 295 -81.98 -88.97 29.07
N SER A 296 -83.14 -88.66 28.47
CA SER A 296 -83.22 -87.82 27.28
C SER A 296 -83.01 -86.31 27.55
N ASP A 297 -83.56 -85.75 28.64
CA ASP A 297 -83.50 -84.30 28.92
C ASP A 297 -82.09 -83.76 29.18
N ALA A 298 -81.25 -84.53 29.90
CA ALA A 298 -79.89 -84.13 30.23
C ALA A 298 -79.00 -84.02 28.98
N PHE A 299 -79.27 -84.83 27.95
CA PHE A 299 -78.55 -84.80 26.69
C PHE A 299 -78.83 -83.49 25.91
N PHE A 300 -80.10 -83.08 25.82
CA PHE A 300 -80.48 -81.87 25.07
C PHE A 300 -79.97 -80.58 25.73
N GLN A 301 -79.91 -80.51 27.06
CA GLN A 301 -79.33 -79.35 27.75
C GLN A 301 -77.82 -79.20 27.52
N ALA A 302 -77.08 -80.30 27.47
CA ALA A 302 -75.65 -80.28 27.16
C ALA A 302 -75.39 -79.80 25.72
N MET A 303 -76.21 -80.27 24.78
CA MET A 303 -76.13 -79.89 23.37
C MET A 303 -76.39 -78.39 23.16
N SER A 304 -77.43 -77.83 23.80
CA SER A 304 -77.74 -76.40 23.71
C SER A 304 -76.62 -75.49 24.28
N ARG A 305 -75.93 -75.92 25.34
CA ARG A 305 -74.78 -75.18 25.89
C ARG A 305 -73.58 -75.21 24.93
N GLN A 306 -73.36 -76.33 24.26
CA GLN A 306 -72.29 -76.45 23.27
C GLN A 306 -72.53 -75.51 22.08
N ASP A 307 -73.78 -75.44 21.59
CA ASP A 307 -74.15 -74.48 20.53
C ASP A 307 -73.94 -73.03 20.97
N LYS A 308 -74.33 -72.69 22.21
CA LYS A 308 -74.13 -71.34 22.77
C LYS A 308 -72.65 -70.98 22.90
N LEU A 309 -71.81 -71.92 23.28
CA LEU A 309 -70.37 -71.71 23.43
C LEU A 309 -69.70 -71.56 22.07
N GLN A 310 -70.14 -72.33 21.07
CA GLN A 310 -69.70 -72.20 19.69
C GLN A 310 -70.07 -70.82 19.12
N GLU A 311 -71.28 -70.31 19.38
CA GLU A 311 -71.72 -68.97 18.98
C GLU A 311 -70.82 -67.87 19.59
N ASN A 312 -70.57 -67.92 20.90
CA ASN A 312 -69.72 -66.95 21.59
C ASN A 312 -68.25 -67.00 21.14
N MET A 313 -67.74 -68.20 20.83
CA MET A 313 -66.38 -68.37 20.33
C MET A 313 -66.24 -67.76 18.93
N LEU A 314 -67.27 -67.93 18.09
CA LEU A 314 -67.31 -67.32 16.76
C LEU A 314 -67.35 -65.78 16.84
N GLN A 315 -68.16 -65.22 17.73
CA GLN A 315 -68.22 -63.77 17.96
C GLN A 315 -66.89 -63.22 18.49
N THR A 316 -66.23 -63.93 19.41
CA THR A 316 -64.93 -63.50 19.97
C THR A 316 -63.83 -63.53 18.90
N CYS A 317 -63.83 -64.55 18.03
CA CYS A 317 -62.93 -64.60 16.88
C CYS A 317 -63.16 -63.41 15.92
N GLN A 318 -64.40 -63.00 15.70
CA GLN A 318 -64.72 -61.83 14.87
C GLN A 318 -64.25 -60.52 15.50
N THR A 319 -64.42 -60.32 16.81
CA THR A 319 -63.96 -59.10 17.48
C THR A 319 -62.43 -59.00 17.50
N ILE A 320 -61.74 -60.13 17.71
CA ILE A 320 -60.27 -60.18 17.64
C ILE A 320 -59.78 -59.85 16.22
N LYS A 321 -60.44 -60.37 15.17
CA LYS A 321 -60.11 -60.00 13.78
C LYS A 321 -60.26 -58.49 13.56
N ARG A 322 -61.42 -57.92 13.90
CA ARG A 322 -61.65 -56.46 13.75
C ARG A 322 -60.63 -55.62 14.55
N LEU A 323 -60.25 -56.07 15.75
CA LEU A 323 -59.25 -55.36 16.55
C LEU A 323 -57.87 -55.41 15.90
N ARG A 324 -57.45 -56.57 15.39
CA ARG A 324 -56.18 -56.71 14.66
C ARG A 324 -56.16 -55.84 13.41
N ASP A 325 -57.27 -55.75 12.67
CA ASP A 325 -57.36 -54.90 11.49
C ASP A 325 -57.26 -53.41 11.85
N ARG A 326 -57.94 -52.98 12.93
CA ARG A 326 -57.82 -51.59 13.43
C ARG A 326 -56.39 -51.26 13.90
N VAL A 327 -55.73 -52.18 14.59
CA VAL A 327 -54.34 -52.00 15.02
C VAL A 327 -53.41 -51.93 13.81
N LYS A 328 -53.63 -52.73 12.76
CA LYS A 328 -52.88 -52.62 11.50
C LYS A 328 -53.06 -51.26 10.83
N THR A 329 -54.30 -50.76 10.73
CA THR A 329 -54.52 -49.42 10.19
C THR A 329 -53.85 -48.32 11.02
N ILE A 330 -53.84 -48.44 12.35
CA ILE A 330 -53.14 -47.49 13.22
C ILE A 330 -51.62 -47.55 13.01
N ASP A 331 -51.03 -48.74 12.89
CA ASP A 331 -49.61 -48.92 12.59
C ASP A 331 -49.22 -48.30 11.22
N GLU A 332 -50.06 -48.49 10.21
CA GLU A 332 -49.82 -47.94 8.87
C GLU A 332 -49.89 -46.41 8.83
N TYR A 333 -50.92 -45.81 9.44
CA TYR A 333 -51.12 -44.36 9.36
C TYR A 333 -50.28 -43.58 10.38
N LEU A 334 -50.26 -44.00 11.65
CA LEU A 334 -49.63 -43.21 12.72
C LEU A 334 -48.15 -43.52 12.87
N ALA A 335 -47.73 -44.79 12.82
CA ALA A 335 -46.32 -45.15 13.00
C ALA A 335 -45.54 -45.03 11.68
N LYS A 336 -45.94 -45.75 10.63
CA LYS A 336 -45.24 -45.71 9.33
C LYS A 336 -45.41 -44.38 8.61
N GLY A 337 -46.61 -43.79 8.66
CA GLY A 337 -46.87 -42.47 8.07
C GLY A 337 -46.01 -41.36 8.67
N SER A 338 -45.95 -41.24 9.99
CA SER A 338 -45.14 -40.20 10.66
C SER A 338 -43.63 -40.38 10.43
N LEU A 339 -43.13 -41.63 10.49
CA LEU A 339 -41.72 -41.93 10.16
C LEU A 339 -41.39 -41.60 8.70
N LYS A 340 -42.32 -41.84 7.77
CA LYS A 340 -42.15 -41.47 6.36
C LYS A 340 -42.08 -39.95 6.18
N ILE A 341 -42.87 -39.17 6.92
CA ILE A 341 -42.81 -37.71 6.89
C ILE A 341 -41.44 -37.21 7.39
N ILE A 342 -40.92 -37.74 8.49
CA ILE A 342 -39.58 -37.38 9.00
C ILE A 342 -38.49 -37.74 7.99
N LYS A 343 -38.57 -38.92 7.37
CA LYS A 343 -37.65 -39.33 6.30
C LYS A 343 -37.73 -38.38 5.11
N LEU A 344 -38.93 -38.02 4.66
CA LEU A 344 -39.12 -37.08 3.54
C LEU A 344 -38.60 -35.67 3.89
N TYR A 345 -38.79 -35.20 5.12
CA TYR A 345 -38.24 -33.92 5.57
C TYR A 345 -36.71 -33.90 5.56
N ARG A 346 -36.06 -34.94 6.10
CA ARG A 346 -34.59 -35.11 6.03
C ARG A 346 -34.10 -35.18 4.59
N THR A 347 -34.83 -35.91 3.73
CA THR A 347 -34.48 -36.05 2.32
C THR A 347 -34.59 -34.70 1.59
N ARG A 348 -35.64 -33.92 1.88
CA ARG A 348 -35.80 -32.55 1.36
C ARG A 348 -34.69 -31.62 1.86
N ALA A 349 -34.32 -31.70 3.13
CA ALA A 349 -33.21 -30.90 3.68
C ALA A 349 -31.87 -31.24 2.99
N ASN A 350 -31.59 -32.52 2.78
CA ASN A 350 -30.41 -32.97 2.06
C ASN A 350 -30.42 -32.50 0.59
N TYR A 351 -31.58 -32.58 -0.10
CA TYR A 351 -31.71 -32.05 -1.45
C TYR A 351 -31.53 -30.53 -1.51
N ALA A 352 -32.00 -29.78 -0.51
CA ALA A 352 -31.80 -28.33 -0.44
C ALA A 352 -30.31 -27.97 -0.26
N GLN A 353 -29.59 -28.69 0.61
CA GLN A 353 -28.15 -28.52 0.78
C GLN A 353 -27.39 -28.87 -0.52
N LEU A 354 -27.75 -29.97 -1.17
CA LEU A 354 -27.15 -30.37 -2.45
C LEU A 354 -27.41 -29.32 -3.55
N TYR A 355 -28.64 -28.80 -3.62
CA TYR A 355 -29.02 -27.76 -4.57
C TYR A 355 -28.22 -26.47 -4.34
N ASN A 356 -28.06 -26.03 -3.09
CA ASN A 356 -27.25 -24.85 -2.78
C ASN A 356 -25.78 -25.06 -3.20
N LYS A 357 -25.20 -26.23 -2.92
CA LYS A 357 -23.84 -26.55 -3.40
C LYS A 357 -23.75 -26.54 -4.92
N LEU A 358 -24.68 -27.18 -5.63
CA LEU A 358 -24.71 -27.15 -7.10
C LEU A 358 -24.87 -25.74 -7.67
N LYS A 359 -25.66 -24.87 -7.02
CA LYS A 359 -25.80 -23.47 -7.40
C LYS A 359 -24.47 -22.72 -7.28
N MET A 360 -23.73 -22.91 -6.19
CA MET A 360 -22.38 -22.32 -6.02
C MET A 360 -21.38 -22.88 -7.05
N MET A 361 -21.48 -24.16 -7.41
CA MET A 361 -20.64 -24.73 -8.47
C MET A 361 -20.96 -24.11 -9.85
N ALA A 362 -22.23 -23.81 -10.11
CA ALA A 362 -22.66 -23.13 -11.35
C ALA A 362 -22.16 -21.68 -11.41
N THR A 363 -22.18 -20.93 -10.30
CA THR A 363 -21.65 -19.56 -10.26
C THR A 363 -20.14 -19.55 -10.50
N VAL A 364 -19.40 -20.49 -9.91
CA VAL A 364 -17.95 -20.64 -10.13
C VAL A 364 -17.62 -21.03 -11.58
N HIS A 365 -18.48 -21.78 -12.27
CA HIS A 365 -18.28 -22.05 -13.69
C HIS A 365 -18.53 -20.81 -14.57
N GLN A 366 -19.48 -19.95 -14.18
CA GLN A 366 -19.80 -18.72 -14.92
C GLN A 366 -18.75 -17.60 -14.75
N THR A 367 -17.86 -17.70 -13.75
CA THR A 367 -16.91 -16.63 -13.48
C THR A 367 -15.78 -16.56 -14.51
N GLN A 368 -15.32 -17.68 -15.06
CA GLN A 368 -14.24 -17.67 -16.05
C GLN A 368 -14.61 -16.95 -17.36
N PRO A 369 -15.77 -17.19 -18.00
CA PRO A 369 -16.23 -16.39 -19.14
C PRO A 369 -16.44 -14.91 -18.80
N THR A 370 -16.93 -14.63 -17.58
CA THR A 370 -17.17 -13.27 -17.11
C THR A 370 -15.86 -12.50 -16.95
N ILE A 371 -14.80 -13.13 -16.43
CA ILE A 371 -13.45 -12.53 -16.37
C ILE A 371 -12.95 -12.20 -17.76
N GLN A 372 -13.10 -13.10 -18.74
CA GLN A 372 -12.67 -12.84 -20.11
C GLN A 372 -13.43 -11.66 -20.75
N MET A 373 -14.73 -11.54 -20.48
CA MET A 373 -15.53 -10.41 -20.94
C MET A 373 -15.05 -9.10 -20.31
N LEU A 374 -14.82 -9.06 -18.99
CA LEU A 374 -14.32 -7.88 -18.27
C LEU A 374 -12.92 -7.43 -18.75
N LEU A 375 -12.07 -8.39 -19.11
CA LEU A 375 -10.77 -8.10 -19.71
C LEU A 375 -10.90 -7.51 -21.12
N SER A 376 -11.93 -7.90 -21.88
CA SER A 376 -12.19 -7.29 -23.19
C SER A 376 -12.74 -5.85 -23.09
N THR A 377 -13.38 -5.50 -21.98
CA THR A 377 -13.91 -4.16 -21.70
C THR A 377 -12.94 -3.28 -20.90
N ASN A 378 -11.71 -3.73 -20.64
CA ASN A 378 -10.69 -3.06 -19.81
C ASN A 378 -11.11 -2.78 -18.35
N GLU A 379 -12.08 -3.52 -17.82
CA GLU A 379 -12.52 -3.42 -16.42
C GLU A 379 -11.69 -4.36 -15.53
N PHE A 380 -10.43 -4.00 -15.32
CA PHE A 380 -9.48 -4.81 -14.54
C PHE A 380 -9.85 -4.93 -13.06
N VAL A 381 -10.43 -3.88 -12.48
CA VAL A 381 -10.82 -3.86 -11.06
C VAL A 381 -11.90 -4.93 -10.83
N GLY A 382 -13.02 -4.87 -11.55
CA GLY A 382 -14.11 -5.85 -11.41
C GLY A 382 -13.67 -7.30 -11.71
N ALA A 383 -12.73 -7.50 -12.63
CA ALA A 383 -12.15 -8.83 -12.87
C ALA A 383 -11.37 -9.36 -11.64
N LEU A 384 -10.62 -8.50 -10.95
CA LEU A 384 -9.88 -8.84 -9.73
C LEU A 384 -10.83 -9.10 -8.54
N ASP A 385 -11.92 -8.33 -8.39
CA ASP A 385 -12.98 -8.62 -7.40
C ASP A 385 -13.58 -10.00 -7.60
N LEU A 386 -13.92 -10.32 -8.85
CA LEU A 386 -14.52 -11.61 -9.18
C LEU A 386 -13.54 -12.76 -8.90
N ILE A 387 -12.25 -12.57 -9.16
CA ILE A 387 -11.21 -13.57 -8.83
C ILE A 387 -11.08 -13.74 -7.30
N SER A 388 -11.05 -12.65 -6.54
CA SER A 388 -10.92 -12.70 -5.08
C SER A 388 -12.13 -13.37 -4.42
N THR A 389 -13.34 -12.96 -4.82
CA THR A 389 -14.59 -13.54 -4.31
C THR A 389 -14.73 -15.02 -4.70
N THR A 390 -14.31 -15.41 -5.91
CA THR A 390 -14.32 -16.83 -6.31
C THR A 390 -13.29 -17.68 -5.57
N GLN A 391 -12.11 -17.13 -5.28
CA GLN A 391 -11.11 -17.80 -4.43
C GLN A 391 -11.63 -17.96 -3.00
N GLU A 392 -12.31 -16.97 -2.44
CA GLU A 392 -12.91 -17.05 -1.11
C GLU A 392 -14.01 -18.14 -1.06
N VAL A 393 -14.94 -18.13 -2.02
CA VAL A 393 -15.99 -19.14 -2.16
C VAL A 393 -15.42 -20.56 -2.33
N LEU A 394 -14.33 -20.71 -3.10
CA LEU A 394 -13.62 -21.99 -3.26
C LEU A 394 -13.00 -22.47 -1.94
N SER A 395 -12.47 -21.55 -1.13
CA SER A 395 -11.79 -21.86 0.13
C SER A 395 -12.75 -22.19 1.28
N GLN A 396 -13.90 -21.51 1.37
CA GLN A 396 -14.85 -21.64 2.49
C GLN A 396 -15.92 -22.71 2.23
N GLU A 397 -16.63 -22.64 1.10
CA GLU A 397 -17.86 -23.42 0.85
C GLU A 397 -17.61 -24.72 0.04
N LEU A 398 -16.58 -24.74 -0.81
CA LEU A 398 -16.27 -25.84 -1.73
C LEU A 398 -15.02 -26.65 -1.34
N ALA A 399 -14.52 -26.47 -0.11
CA ALA A 399 -13.38 -27.20 0.42
C ALA A 399 -13.62 -28.72 0.35
N GLY A 400 -12.76 -29.44 -0.39
CA GLY A 400 -12.82 -30.90 -0.55
C GLY A 400 -13.45 -31.41 -1.86
N VAL A 401 -13.98 -30.54 -2.72
CA VAL A 401 -14.47 -30.94 -4.05
C VAL A 401 -13.30 -31.12 -5.03
N HIS A 402 -13.02 -32.36 -5.43
CA HIS A 402 -11.85 -32.68 -6.26
C HIS A 402 -11.86 -32.00 -7.64
N SER A 403 -13.03 -31.79 -8.24
CA SER A 403 -13.18 -31.22 -9.59
C SER A 403 -12.63 -29.79 -9.72
N PHE A 404 -12.54 -29.03 -8.62
CA PHE A 404 -12.05 -27.63 -8.63
C PHE A 404 -10.61 -27.49 -8.11
N ARG A 405 -9.88 -28.58 -7.88
CA ARG A 405 -8.51 -28.56 -7.35
C ARG A 405 -7.57 -27.65 -8.16
N HIS A 406 -7.75 -27.61 -9.47
CA HIS A 406 -6.91 -26.81 -10.38
C HIS A 406 -7.44 -25.40 -10.62
N LEU A 407 -8.69 -25.10 -10.24
CA LEU A 407 -9.29 -23.81 -10.51
C LEU A 407 -8.63 -22.69 -9.69
N GLY A 408 -8.29 -22.96 -8.42
CA GLY A 408 -7.54 -22.01 -7.60
C GLY A 408 -6.19 -21.63 -8.22
N SER A 409 -5.44 -22.62 -8.75
CA SER A 409 -4.19 -22.34 -9.48
C SER A 409 -4.42 -21.61 -10.80
N GLN A 410 -5.51 -21.91 -11.52
CA GLN A 410 -5.85 -21.21 -12.76
C GLN A 410 -6.21 -19.75 -12.51
N LEU A 411 -7.00 -19.47 -11.46
CA LEU A 411 -7.33 -18.10 -11.06
C LEU A 411 -6.08 -17.31 -10.65
N ALA A 412 -5.13 -17.95 -9.96
CA ALA A 412 -3.85 -17.32 -9.62
C ALA A 412 -2.97 -17.05 -10.86
N GLU A 413 -3.00 -17.91 -11.88
CA GLU A 413 -2.32 -17.64 -13.15
C GLU A 413 -3.02 -16.55 -13.97
N MET A 414 -4.37 -16.52 -14.00
CA MET A 414 -5.13 -15.42 -14.61
C MET A 414 -4.80 -14.09 -13.94
N GLU A 415 -4.67 -14.07 -12.62
CA GLU A 415 -4.24 -12.89 -11.86
C GLU A 415 -2.83 -12.40 -12.26
N LYS A 416 -1.87 -13.32 -12.46
CA LYS A 416 -0.53 -12.97 -12.97
C LYS A 416 -0.55 -12.45 -14.41
N VAL A 417 -1.45 -12.94 -15.24
CA VAL A 417 -1.62 -12.45 -16.62
C VAL A 417 -2.20 -11.05 -16.60
N ILE A 418 -3.22 -10.79 -15.77
CA ILE A 418 -3.81 -9.46 -15.57
C ILE A 418 -2.74 -8.47 -15.09
N ASP A 419 -1.87 -8.87 -14.15
CA ASP A 419 -0.76 -8.03 -13.72
C ASP A 419 0.18 -7.61 -14.85
N ARG A 420 0.49 -8.53 -15.77
CA ARG A 420 1.37 -8.24 -16.91
C ARG A 420 0.67 -7.32 -17.92
N MET A 421 -0.61 -7.60 -18.19
CA MET A 421 -1.43 -6.77 -19.07
C MET A 421 -1.56 -5.34 -18.53
N LEU A 422 -1.84 -5.17 -17.24
CA LEU A 422 -1.90 -3.85 -16.59
C LEU A 422 -0.61 -3.05 -16.75
N GLN A 423 0.55 -3.69 -16.58
CA GLN A 423 1.85 -3.02 -16.74
C GLN A 423 2.14 -2.64 -18.19
N GLU A 424 1.86 -3.53 -19.15
CA GLU A 424 2.06 -3.27 -20.57
C GLU A 424 1.11 -2.20 -21.10
N ASP A 425 -0.16 -2.22 -20.68
CA ASP A 425 -1.16 -1.25 -21.11
C ASP A 425 -0.95 0.12 -20.44
N PHE A 426 -0.50 0.14 -19.19
CA PHE A 426 -0.04 1.39 -18.55
C PHE A 426 1.17 1.98 -19.28
N ALA A 427 2.19 1.19 -19.61
CA ALA A 427 3.34 1.68 -20.36
C ALA A 427 2.94 2.24 -21.73
N LYS A 428 2.07 1.53 -22.48
CA LYS A 428 1.55 2.02 -23.77
C LYS A 428 0.75 3.32 -23.62
N TYR A 429 -0.09 3.42 -22.59
CA TYR A 429 -0.85 4.62 -22.30
C TYR A 429 0.08 5.80 -22.03
N VAL A 430 1.07 5.61 -21.14
CA VAL A 430 2.05 6.64 -20.78
C VAL A 430 2.87 7.09 -21.98
N SER A 431 3.37 6.17 -22.80
CA SER A 431 4.10 6.54 -24.01
C SER A 431 3.20 7.24 -25.05
N SER A 432 1.91 6.91 -25.12
CA SER A 432 0.95 7.58 -26.01
C SER A 432 0.64 9.01 -25.54
N ASP A 433 0.39 9.19 -24.24
CA ASP A 433 0.06 10.49 -23.64
C ASP A 433 1.25 11.46 -23.67
N LEU A 434 2.45 10.96 -23.35
CA LEU A 434 3.66 11.77 -23.32
C LEU A 434 4.23 12.10 -24.71
N ASN A 435 4.06 11.25 -25.73
CA ASN A 435 4.55 11.53 -27.08
C ASN A 435 3.55 12.30 -27.96
N ARG A 436 2.41 12.73 -27.42
CA ARG A 436 1.42 13.54 -28.12
C ARG A 436 2.02 14.90 -28.52
N PRO A 437 1.75 15.41 -29.74
CA PRO A 437 2.23 16.72 -30.16
C PRO A 437 1.80 17.83 -29.20
N VAL A 438 2.67 18.84 -29.07
CA VAL A 438 2.57 19.93 -28.09
C VAL A 438 1.37 20.87 -28.35
N THR A 439 0.81 20.84 -29.56
CA THR A 439 -0.33 21.65 -30.01
C THR A 439 -1.67 21.26 -29.40
N ASP A 440 -1.75 20.11 -28.73
CA ASP A 440 -3.02 19.64 -28.18
C ASP A 440 -3.34 20.28 -26.81
N PRO A 441 -4.54 20.89 -26.65
CA PRO A 441 -4.93 21.64 -25.46
C PRO A 441 -5.37 20.74 -24.29
N GLU A 442 -5.67 19.48 -24.56
CA GLU A 442 -6.02 18.50 -23.53
C GLU A 442 -4.78 18.09 -22.74
N LEU A 443 -4.86 18.21 -21.42
CA LEU A 443 -3.76 17.94 -20.51
C LEU A 443 -3.59 16.45 -20.16
N LEU A 444 -4.63 15.63 -20.40
CA LEU A 444 -4.66 14.16 -20.22
C LEU A 444 -5.70 13.56 -21.19
N GLN A 445 -5.37 12.46 -21.87
CA GLN A 445 -6.34 11.66 -22.65
C GLN A 445 -6.88 10.48 -21.84
N GLU A 446 -8.15 10.10 -22.00
CA GLU A 446 -8.74 8.90 -21.39
C GLU A 446 -8.49 8.79 -19.86
N GLU A 447 -8.83 9.84 -19.09
CA GLU A 447 -8.64 9.89 -17.63
C GLU A 447 -9.26 8.66 -16.92
N GLU A 448 -10.43 8.19 -17.37
CA GLU A 448 -11.10 7.00 -16.85
C GLU A 448 -10.26 5.72 -16.94
N LYS A 449 -9.49 5.59 -18.03
CA LYS A 449 -8.62 4.43 -18.28
C LYS A 449 -7.35 4.50 -17.47
N LEU A 450 -6.78 5.69 -17.28
CA LEU A 450 -5.65 5.88 -16.36
C LEU A 450 -6.05 5.52 -14.93
N VAL A 451 -7.19 6.02 -14.48
CA VAL A 451 -7.72 5.77 -13.14
C VAL A 451 -7.95 4.27 -12.93
N SER A 452 -8.57 3.57 -13.89
CA SER A 452 -8.81 2.12 -13.79
C SER A 452 -7.50 1.30 -13.76
N LEU A 453 -6.50 1.67 -14.57
CA LEU A 453 -5.18 1.04 -14.58
C LEU A 453 -4.45 1.26 -13.24
N VAL A 454 -4.46 2.49 -12.72
CA VAL A 454 -3.80 2.84 -11.45
C VAL A 454 -4.49 2.13 -10.28
N PHE A 455 -5.82 2.10 -10.22
CA PHE A 455 -6.55 1.32 -9.20
C PHE A 455 -6.25 -0.18 -9.29
N GLY A 456 -6.19 -0.75 -10.51
CA GLY A 456 -5.80 -2.14 -10.72
C GLY A 456 -4.39 -2.45 -10.19
N MET A 457 -3.43 -1.56 -10.42
CA MET A 457 -2.05 -1.70 -9.93
C MET A 457 -1.92 -1.49 -8.42
N ILE A 458 -2.66 -0.53 -7.85
CA ILE A 458 -2.71 -0.28 -6.39
C ILE A 458 -3.26 -1.50 -5.66
N ARG A 459 -4.34 -2.11 -6.17
CA ARG A 459 -4.95 -3.31 -5.57
C ARG A 459 -4.01 -4.50 -5.46
N ARG A 460 -3.05 -4.60 -6.38
CA ARG A 460 -2.03 -5.64 -6.40
C ARG A 460 -0.76 -5.27 -5.61
N GLY A 461 -0.72 -4.07 -5.01
CA GLY A 461 0.41 -3.58 -4.22
C GLY A 461 1.66 -3.29 -5.06
N ARG A 462 1.53 -3.11 -6.38
CA ARG A 462 2.66 -2.82 -7.28
C ARG A 462 2.76 -1.32 -7.54
N TYR A 463 3.64 -0.65 -6.82
CA TYR A 463 3.85 0.80 -6.94
C TYR A 463 4.91 1.22 -7.97
N ASN A 464 5.47 0.27 -8.73
CA ASN A 464 6.52 0.51 -9.74
C ASN A 464 6.06 1.43 -10.90
N PHE A 465 4.75 1.71 -11.02
CA PHE A 465 4.21 2.56 -12.06
C PHE A 465 4.75 4.00 -12.01
N VAL A 466 5.12 4.50 -10.82
CA VAL A 466 5.74 5.83 -10.67
C VAL A 466 7.13 5.86 -11.31
N ASP A 467 7.90 4.78 -11.18
CA ASP A 467 9.23 4.66 -11.76
C ASP A 467 9.16 4.50 -13.29
N VAL A 468 8.23 3.68 -13.79
CA VAL A 468 7.96 3.53 -15.24
C VAL A 468 7.58 4.87 -15.84
N TYR A 469 6.68 5.62 -15.19
CA TYR A 469 6.32 6.96 -15.66
C TYR A 469 7.49 7.93 -15.61
N ARG A 470 8.35 7.85 -14.58
CA ARG A 470 9.57 8.68 -14.50
C ARG A 470 10.49 8.44 -15.68
N GLU A 471 10.78 7.18 -16.01
CA GLU A 471 11.66 6.85 -17.12
C GLU A 471 11.08 7.34 -18.46
N GLU A 472 9.79 7.10 -18.70
CA GLU A 472 9.09 7.56 -19.91
C GLU A 472 8.99 9.09 -19.99
N ALA A 473 8.77 9.80 -18.88
CA ALA A 473 8.80 11.26 -18.86
C ALA A 473 10.19 11.82 -19.23
N LEU A 474 11.25 11.19 -18.75
CA LEU A 474 12.63 11.58 -19.07
C LEU A 474 13.01 11.26 -20.51
N THR A 475 12.51 10.16 -21.09
CA THR A 475 12.72 9.84 -22.52
C THR A 475 11.93 10.80 -23.40
N ALA A 476 10.67 11.12 -23.05
CA ALA A 476 9.85 12.09 -23.75
C ALA A 476 10.51 13.47 -23.77
N VAL A 477 10.95 14.00 -22.61
CA VAL A 477 11.69 15.29 -22.56
C VAL A 477 12.91 15.30 -23.47
N ARG A 478 13.66 14.19 -23.53
CA ARG A 478 14.82 14.06 -24.42
C ARG A 478 14.41 14.05 -25.89
N ALA A 479 13.34 13.33 -26.23
CA ALA A 479 12.80 13.26 -27.58
C ALA A 479 12.29 14.61 -28.04
N THR A 480 11.51 15.31 -27.21
CA THR A 480 10.99 16.65 -27.50
C THR A 480 12.12 17.62 -27.81
N VAL A 481 13.13 17.76 -26.94
CA VAL A 481 14.27 18.67 -27.20
C VAL A 481 15.00 18.31 -28.49
N LYS A 482 15.21 17.01 -28.76
CA LYS A 482 15.85 16.57 -30.00
C LYS A 482 15.01 16.93 -31.23
N GLN A 483 13.71 16.69 -31.17
CA GLN A 483 12.77 16.95 -32.25
C GLN A 483 12.67 18.46 -32.55
N THR A 484 12.54 19.32 -31.53
CA THR A 484 12.50 20.77 -31.75
C THR A 484 13.79 21.30 -32.36
N VAL A 485 14.94 20.76 -31.97
CA VAL A 485 16.23 21.15 -32.57
C VAL A 485 16.30 20.71 -34.04
N VAL A 486 15.81 19.49 -34.37
CA VAL A 486 15.75 19.02 -35.77
C VAL A 486 14.82 19.90 -36.61
N GLU A 487 13.64 20.24 -36.11
CA GLU A 487 12.67 21.12 -36.79
C GLU A 487 13.20 22.54 -36.98
N ALA A 488 13.93 23.08 -36.00
CA ALA A 488 14.57 24.38 -36.11
C ALA A 488 15.74 24.38 -37.11
N VAL A 489 16.48 23.28 -37.23
CA VAL A 489 17.55 23.13 -38.21
C VAL A 489 16.98 22.94 -39.62
N SER A 490 15.93 22.15 -39.79
CA SER A 490 15.29 21.94 -41.10
C SER A 490 14.60 23.20 -41.62
N SER A 491 13.97 24.00 -40.75
CA SER A 491 13.35 25.27 -41.14
C SER A 491 14.35 26.38 -41.49
N ALA A 492 15.62 26.21 -41.15
CA ALA A 492 16.65 27.21 -41.42
C ALA A 492 17.31 27.08 -42.80
N ASP A 493 16.90 26.11 -43.64
CA ASP A 493 17.44 25.84 -44.99
C ASP A 493 18.97 25.96 -45.06
N ILE A 494 19.65 25.37 -44.08
CA ILE A 494 21.11 25.41 -44.01
C ILE A 494 21.64 24.27 -44.89
N ASP A 495 22.39 24.62 -45.94
CA ASP A 495 23.15 23.66 -46.73
C ASP A 495 24.05 22.86 -45.78
N THR A 496 23.66 21.61 -45.51
CA THR A 496 24.44 20.73 -44.64
C THR A 496 25.74 20.39 -45.36
N ASP A 497 26.82 21.07 -44.98
CA ASP A 497 28.17 20.60 -45.28
C ASP A 497 28.27 19.14 -44.83
N GLU A 498 28.74 18.25 -45.72
CA GLU A 498 28.87 16.80 -45.50
C GLU A 498 29.72 16.42 -44.25
N ASN A 499 30.36 17.40 -43.61
CA ASN A 499 31.19 17.25 -42.40
C ASN A 499 30.43 17.42 -41.07
N ALA A 500 29.18 17.89 -41.04
CA ALA A 500 28.42 18.08 -39.80
C ALA A 500 27.74 16.77 -39.32
N SER A 501 28.51 15.89 -38.69
CA SER A 501 28.02 14.56 -38.24
C SER A 501 27.13 14.58 -36.99
N SER A 502 27.12 15.67 -36.21
CA SER A 502 26.34 15.80 -34.97
C SER A 502 25.28 16.89 -35.07
N LEU A 503 24.08 16.61 -34.51
CA LEU A 503 23.01 17.60 -34.34
C LEU A 503 23.50 18.88 -33.63
N GLY A 504 24.47 18.73 -32.71
CA GLY A 504 25.07 19.85 -32.02
C GLY A 504 25.92 20.75 -32.93
N ASP A 505 26.49 20.22 -34.01
CA ASP A 505 27.26 21.00 -34.99
C ASP A 505 26.32 21.67 -36.01
N GLN A 506 25.24 20.99 -36.41
CA GLN A 506 24.18 21.59 -37.24
C GLN A 506 23.49 22.77 -36.53
N MET A 507 23.22 22.64 -35.22
CA MET A 507 22.68 23.73 -34.40
C MET A 507 23.63 24.93 -34.29
N ARG A 508 24.94 24.76 -34.53
CA ARG A 508 25.91 25.89 -34.53
C ARG A 508 25.84 26.75 -35.79
N LEU A 509 25.23 26.25 -36.87
CA LEU A 509 25.07 27.01 -38.11
C LEU A 509 23.91 28.01 -38.05
N LEU A 510 22.99 27.88 -37.09
CA LEU A 510 21.86 28.80 -36.90
C LEU A 510 22.34 30.22 -36.60
N ASN A 511 21.64 31.23 -37.13
CA ASN A 511 21.87 32.63 -36.75
C ASN A 511 21.27 32.93 -35.36
N TYR A 512 21.56 34.11 -34.78
CA TYR A 512 21.07 34.47 -33.44
C TYR A 512 19.53 34.43 -33.34
N VAL A 513 18.83 34.96 -34.34
CA VAL A 513 17.35 35.07 -34.34
C VAL A 513 16.71 33.68 -34.38
N GLN A 514 17.16 32.82 -35.31
CA GLN A 514 16.72 31.44 -35.47
C GLN A 514 17.03 30.60 -34.23
N TRP A 515 18.22 30.76 -33.65
CA TRP A 515 18.60 30.03 -32.45
C TRP A 515 17.77 30.47 -31.23
N MET A 516 17.51 31.77 -31.08
CA MET A 516 16.64 32.28 -30.02
C MET A 516 15.21 31.78 -30.18
N GLU A 517 14.70 31.68 -31.40
CA GLU A 517 13.36 31.13 -31.64
C GLU A 517 13.29 29.63 -31.34
N CYS A 518 14.31 28.88 -31.74
CA CYS A 518 14.48 27.48 -31.34
C CYS A 518 14.48 27.33 -29.81
N LEU A 519 15.22 28.18 -29.09
CA LEU A 519 15.25 28.15 -27.63
C LEU A 519 13.88 28.46 -27.00
N ARG A 520 13.14 29.44 -27.52
CA ARG A 520 11.77 29.74 -27.08
C ARG A 520 10.83 28.57 -27.33
N GLN A 521 10.92 27.93 -28.50
CA GLN A 521 10.10 26.77 -28.83
C GLN A 521 10.43 25.58 -27.92
N ILE A 522 11.71 25.35 -27.62
CA ILE A 522 12.13 24.34 -26.63
C ILE A 522 11.51 24.64 -25.26
N PHE A 523 11.60 25.88 -24.78
CA PHE A 523 11.03 26.25 -23.48
C PHE A 523 9.50 26.13 -23.44
N SER A 524 8.81 26.52 -24.50
CA SER A 524 7.35 26.35 -24.61
C SER A 524 6.95 24.87 -24.61
N ASN A 525 7.60 24.05 -25.43
CA ASN A 525 7.32 22.62 -25.52
C ASN A 525 7.60 21.89 -24.21
N LEU A 526 8.71 22.23 -23.53
CA LEU A 526 9.04 21.67 -22.22
C LEU A 526 8.02 22.09 -21.16
N LEU A 527 7.52 23.33 -21.19
CA LEU A 527 6.49 23.78 -20.25
C LEU A 527 5.18 23.01 -20.42
N VAL A 528 4.76 22.72 -21.65
CA VAL A 528 3.58 21.88 -21.90
C VAL A 528 3.78 20.47 -21.34
N HIS A 529 4.93 19.83 -21.58
CA HIS A 529 5.23 18.51 -20.98
C HIS A 529 5.26 18.57 -19.45
N LEU A 530 5.87 19.58 -18.85
CA LEU A 530 5.91 19.73 -17.40
C LEU A 530 4.51 19.94 -16.81
N ASN A 531 3.63 20.66 -17.51
CA ASN A 531 2.23 20.78 -17.11
C ASN A 531 1.44 19.47 -17.25
N ARG A 532 1.68 18.66 -18.29
CA ARG A 532 1.10 17.30 -18.41
C ARG A 532 1.57 16.37 -17.28
N VAL A 533 2.85 16.44 -16.91
CA VAL A 533 3.38 15.68 -15.77
C VAL A 533 2.77 16.17 -14.45
N LYS A 534 2.50 17.48 -14.31
CA LYS A 534 1.83 18.04 -13.14
C LYS A 534 0.36 17.61 -13.04
N THR A 535 -0.38 17.55 -14.15
CA THR A 535 -1.77 17.04 -14.13
C THR A 535 -1.81 15.56 -13.81
N PHE A 536 -0.95 14.74 -14.41
CA PHE A 536 -0.80 13.33 -14.05
C PHE A 536 -0.46 13.15 -12.57
N HIS A 537 0.49 13.93 -12.04
CA HIS A 537 0.82 13.95 -10.62
C HIS A 537 -0.41 14.28 -9.76
N GLY A 538 -1.20 15.29 -10.14
CA GLY A 538 -2.43 15.66 -9.45
C GLY A 538 -3.47 14.54 -9.43
N VAL A 539 -3.79 13.97 -10.59
CA VAL A 539 -4.76 12.86 -10.73
C VAL A 539 -4.35 11.65 -9.91
N ILE A 540 -3.09 11.23 -9.96
CA ILE A 540 -2.62 10.07 -9.19
C ILE A 540 -2.58 10.36 -7.69
N THR A 541 -2.24 11.59 -7.30
CA THR A 541 -2.30 11.99 -5.88
C THR A 541 -3.74 11.89 -5.36
N ASP A 542 -4.72 12.34 -6.15
CA ASP A 542 -6.14 12.22 -5.82
C ASP A 542 -6.58 10.74 -5.78
N VAL A 543 -6.18 9.90 -6.74
CA VAL A 543 -6.50 8.45 -6.76
C VAL A 543 -5.92 7.72 -5.54
N ILE A 544 -4.66 7.99 -5.18
CA ILE A 544 -4.01 7.42 -3.99
C ILE A 544 -4.66 7.97 -2.71
N GLY A 545 -5.07 9.23 -2.72
CA GLY A 545 -5.81 9.88 -1.65
C GLY A 545 -7.19 9.26 -1.42
N ILE A 546 -7.90 8.90 -2.48
CA ILE A 546 -9.17 8.16 -2.44
C ILE A 546 -8.94 6.74 -1.91
N ALA A 547 -7.91 6.04 -2.41
CA ALA A 547 -7.52 4.70 -1.96
C ALA A 547 -6.93 4.66 -0.52
N ALA A 548 -6.68 5.81 0.11
CA ALA A 548 -6.27 5.91 1.51
C ALA A 548 -7.37 6.51 2.42
N ARG A 549 -8.57 6.77 1.87
CA ARG A 549 -9.68 7.50 2.51
C ARG A 549 -9.27 8.87 3.09
N LYS A 550 -8.27 9.52 2.51
CA LYS A 550 -7.84 10.90 2.87
C LYS A 550 -8.48 11.96 1.97
N THR A 551 -9.04 11.56 0.83
CA THR A 551 -9.64 12.43 -0.19
C THR A 551 -11.07 11.98 -0.51
N GLN A 552 -12.04 12.89 -0.59
CA GLN A 552 -13.44 12.55 -0.90
C GLN A 552 -13.64 12.25 -2.40
N VAL A 553 -14.55 11.32 -2.71
CA VAL A 553 -14.99 11.03 -4.09
C VAL A 553 -15.72 12.26 -4.66
N PRO A 554 -15.45 12.70 -5.90
CA PRO A 554 -16.21 13.79 -6.52
C PRO A 554 -17.69 13.40 -6.66
N SER A 555 -18.57 13.97 -5.83
CA SER A 555 -20.01 13.78 -5.94
C SER A 555 -20.64 14.96 -6.71
N PRO A 556 -21.41 14.71 -7.78
CA PRO A 556 -22.12 15.76 -8.52
C PRO A 556 -23.26 16.43 -7.73
N LEU A 557 -23.62 15.90 -6.55
CA LEU A 557 -24.67 16.45 -5.68
C LEU A 557 -24.19 16.48 -4.22
N ALA A 558 -23.51 17.56 -3.82
CA ALA A 558 -23.22 17.82 -2.42
C ALA A 558 -24.31 18.72 -1.79
N SER A 559 -25.18 18.12 -0.97
CA SER A 559 -25.93 18.85 0.06
C SER A 559 -25.12 18.87 1.36
N PRO A 560 -25.06 19.99 2.10
CA PRO A 560 -24.19 20.13 3.25
C PRO A 560 -24.85 19.46 4.47
N THR A 561 -24.41 18.25 4.83
CA THR A 561 -24.69 17.70 6.16
C THR A 561 -23.39 17.53 6.93
N HIS A 562 -23.39 18.20 8.07
CA HIS A 562 -22.29 18.41 9.00
C HIS A 562 -21.83 17.12 9.69
N ASN A 563 -20.53 17.10 10.01
CA ASN A 563 -19.80 16.25 10.96
C ASN A 563 -19.14 14.98 10.39
N MET A 564 -17.82 15.06 10.12
CA MET A 564 -16.74 14.18 10.61
C MET A 564 -15.44 14.52 9.84
N GLU A 565 -14.31 14.68 10.55
CA GLU A 565 -12.89 14.87 10.12
C GLU A 565 -12.59 15.49 8.74
N SER A 566 -11.80 16.57 8.73
CA SER A 566 -11.40 17.35 7.53
C SER A 566 -10.65 16.51 6.49
N LEU A 567 -11.38 15.91 5.55
CA LEU A 567 -10.85 15.26 4.34
C LEU A 567 -10.61 16.31 3.25
N SER A 568 -9.57 16.12 2.44
CA SER A 568 -9.27 16.97 1.27
C SER A 568 -10.28 16.66 0.15
N GLU A 569 -10.83 17.67 -0.54
CA GLU A 569 -11.56 17.43 -1.80
C GLU A 569 -10.56 17.09 -2.93
N ALA A 570 -10.92 16.16 -3.82
CA ALA A 570 -10.17 15.89 -5.04
C ALA A 570 -10.27 17.09 -5.98
N SER A 571 -9.13 17.66 -6.37
CA SER A 571 -9.07 18.93 -7.11
C SER A 571 -8.70 18.76 -8.59
N HIS A 572 -8.20 17.58 -8.96
CA HIS A 572 -7.69 17.25 -10.28
C HIS A 572 -8.38 16.05 -10.93
N LEU A 573 -9.23 15.32 -10.20
CA LEU A 573 -10.00 14.18 -10.68
C LEU A 573 -11.44 14.60 -11.09
N HIS A 574 -11.81 14.39 -12.35
CA HIS A 574 -13.14 14.76 -12.87
C HIS A 574 -14.10 13.57 -13.03
N VAL A 575 -13.61 12.34 -12.81
CA VAL A 575 -14.36 11.09 -12.99
C VAL A 575 -14.95 10.59 -11.68
N SER A 576 -16.22 10.15 -11.71
CA SER A 576 -16.87 9.50 -10.57
C SER A 576 -16.32 8.09 -10.37
N VAL A 577 -15.62 7.85 -9.26
CA VAL A 577 -15.10 6.53 -8.87
C VAL A 577 -16.20 5.74 -8.14
N SER A 578 -16.34 4.44 -8.43
CA SER A 578 -17.32 3.56 -7.77
C SER A 578 -17.04 3.40 -6.27
N GLU A 579 -18.10 3.34 -5.46
CA GLU A 579 -18.02 3.21 -3.99
C GLU A 579 -17.19 1.97 -3.55
N ASP A 580 -17.18 0.90 -4.34
CA ASP A 580 -16.43 -0.33 -4.07
C ASP A 580 -14.89 -0.15 -4.17
N ALA A 581 -14.40 0.86 -4.90
CA ALA A 581 -12.97 1.17 -4.95
C ALA A 581 -12.46 1.92 -3.70
N ALA A 582 -13.38 2.44 -2.87
CA ALA A 582 -13.07 3.15 -1.61
C ALA A 582 -12.79 2.21 -0.42
N ASP A 583 -12.96 0.89 -0.61
CA ASP A 583 -12.62 -0.15 0.38
C ASP A 583 -11.18 -0.68 0.26
N LEU A 584 -10.41 -0.19 -0.73
CA LEU A 584 -8.97 -0.40 -0.76
C LEU A 584 -8.31 0.33 0.42
N MET A 585 -7.65 -0.42 1.30
CA MET A 585 -6.90 0.13 2.43
C MET A 585 -5.40 0.07 2.12
N ILE A 586 -4.83 1.16 1.60
CA ILE A 586 -3.37 1.32 1.54
C ILE A 586 -2.84 1.61 2.96
N SER A 587 -1.73 0.99 3.34
CA SER A 587 -1.11 1.31 4.64
C SER A 587 -0.60 2.77 4.65
N GLU A 588 -0.69 3.45 5.78
CA GLU A 588 -0.25 4.86 5.87
C GLU A 588 1.23 5.05 5.47
N ALA A 589 2.08 4.05 5.73
CA ALA A 589 3.48 4.05 5.31
C ALA A 589 3.65 3.92 3.78
N GLU A 590 2.77 3.20 3.09
CA GLU A 590 2.78 3.11 1.62
C GLU A 590 2.27 4.38 0.97
N PHE A 591 1.20 4.97 1.52
CA PHE A 591 0.70 6.27 1.08
C PHE A 591 1.78 7.35 1.12
N VAL A 592 2.52 7.47 2.23
CA VAL A 592 3.60 8.45 2.37
C VAL A 592 4.75 8.18 1.41
N ARG A 593 5.12 6.90 1.21
CA ARG A 593 6.21 6.53 0.28
C ARG A 593 5.86 6.87 -1.17
N VAL A 594 4.65 6.52 -1.63
CA VAL A 594 4.25 6.77 -3.02
C VAL A 594 4.03 8.27 -3.26
N SER A 595 3.42 8.99 -2.31
CA SER A 595 3.27 10.45 -2.39
C SER A 595 4.61 11.18 -2.44
N SER A 596 5.61 10.74 -1.66
CA SER A 596 6.98 11.27 -1.76
C SER A 596 7.60 10.97 -3.11
N SER A 597 7.45 9.73 -3.62
CA SER A 597 7.99 9.34 -4.93
C SER A 597 7.37 10.13 -6.10
N LEU A 598 6.09 10.50 -5.98
CA LEU A 598 5.37 11.37 -6.93
C LEU A 598 5.88 12.82 -6.87
N ALA A 599 6.07 13.38 -5.67
CA ALA A 599 6.68 14.70 -5.53
C ALA A 599 8.12 14.73 -6.08
N ASP A 600 8.88 13.65 -5.86
CA ASP A 600 10.23 13.47 -6.41
C ASP A 600 10.21 13.31 -7.94
N LEU A 601 9.17 12.69 -8.52
CA LEU A 601 8.99 12.58 -9.98
C LEU A 601 8.86 13.96 -10.64
N LEU A 602 8.01 14.85 -10.09
CA LEU A 602 7.85 16.20 -10.65
C LEU A 602 9.16 16.99 -10.57
N THR A 603 9.85 16.88 -9.43
CA THR A 603 11.15 17.54 -9.21
C THR A 603 12.23 17.02 -10.15
N SER A 604 12.34 15.69 -10.28
CA SER A 604 13.34 15.04 -11.14
C SER A 604 13.15 15.39 -12.62
N THR A 605 11.90 15.43 -13.10
CA THR A 605 11.59 15.81 -14.48
C THR A 605 11.92 17.29 -14.75
N CYS A 606 11.68 18.18 -13.80
CA CYS A 606 12.08 19.60 -13.90
C CYS A 606 13.61 19.76 -13.95
N ASP A 607 14.33 19.10 -13.04
CA ASP A 607 15.79 19.15 -12.99
C ASP A 607 16.43 18.59 -14.27
N PHE A 608 15.87 17.50 -14.81
CA PHE A 608 16.32 16.95 -16.08
C PHE A 608 16.02 17.88 -17.26
N SER A 609 14.86 18.54 -17.27
CA SER A 609 14.53 19.54 -18.30
C SER A 609 15.53 20.70 -18.29
N HIS A 610 15.91 21.19 -17.10
CA HIS A 610 16.97 22.17 -16.95
C HIS A 610 18.33 21.66 -17.44
N ASP A 611 18.73 20.43 -17.09
CA ASP A 611 19.99 19.82 -17.56
C ASP A 611 20.05 19.72 -19.10
N ARG A 612 18.92 19.41 -19.75
CA ARG A 612 18.84 19.39 -21.22
C ARG A 612 18.96 20.78 -21.83
N CYS A 613 18.33 21.79 -21.22
CA CYS A 613 18.48 23.19 -21.64
C CYS A 613 19.94 23.67 -21.47
N VAL A 614 20.59 23.30 -20.37
CA VAL A 614 22.02 23.58 -20.15
C VAL A 614 22.86 22.95 -21.26
N LYS A 615 22.60 21.70 -21.66
CA LYS A 615 23.31 21.04 -22.77
C LYS A 615 23.13 21.78 -24.10
N VAL A 616 21.95 22.32 -24.39
CA VAL A 616 21.70 23.14 -25.59
C VAL A 616 22.52 24.44 -25.56
N ILE A 617 22.53 25.15 -24.42
CA ILE A 617 23.30 26.39 -24.26
C ILE A 617 24.81 26.10 -24.35
N VAL A 618 25.30 25.05 -23.69
CA VAL A 618 26.72 24.66 -23.69
C VAL A 618 27.17 24.16 -25.07
N ALA A 619 26.32 23.45 -25.80
CA ALA A 619 26.63 23.01 -27.16
C ALA A 619 26.84 24.20 -28.11
N ARG A 620 26.12 25.31 -27.90
CA ARG A 620 26.28 26.56 -28.63
C ARG A 620 27.46 27.40 -28.14
N SER A 621 27.83 27.32 -26.86
CA SER A 621 28.90 28.14 -26.27
C SER A 621 30.32 27.73 -26.68
N ARG A 622 30.54 26.49 -27.16
CA ARG A 622 31.87 25.95 -27.49
C ARG A 622 32.67 26.77 -28.51
N ASP A 623 32.00 27.47 -29.43
CA ASP A 623 32.66 28.29 -30.47
C ASP A 623 32.89 29.75 -30.01
N GLY A 624 32.59 30.06 -28.75
CA GLY A 624 32.60 31.43 -28.23
C GLY A 624 31.48 32.31 -28.81
N PHE A 625 30.50 31.73 -29.50
CA PHE A 625 29.37 32.47 -30.09
C PHE A 625 28.63 33.31 -29.05
N LEU A 626 28.30 32.70 -27.90
CA LEU A 626 27.62 33.38 -26.80
C LEU A 626 28.45 34.48 -26.15
N GLU A 627 29.77 34.45 -26.31
CA GLU A 627 30.68 35.50 -25.81
C GLU A 627 30.75 36.69 -26.78
N ARG A 628 30.43 36.48 -28.07
CA ARG A 628 30.44 37.50 -29.13
C ARG A 628 29.10 38.22 -29.29
N LEU A 629 28.08 37.85 -28.52
CA LEU A 629 26.78 38.50 -28.55
C LEU A 629 26.88 39.97 -28.13
N SER A 630 25.99 40.82 -28.65
CA SER A 630 25.83 42.16 -28.10
C SER A 630 25.20 42.12 -26.71
N SER A 631 25.36 43.20 -25.94
CA SER A 631 24.77 43.33 -24.60
C SER A 631 23.25 43.07 -24.64
N HIS A 632 22.53 43.75 -25.53
CA HIS A 632 21.09 43.59 -25.70
C HIS A 632 20.67 42.15 -26.06
N GLU A 633 21.42 41.47 -26.94
CA GLU A 633 21.15 40.07 -27.31
C GLU A 633 21.36 39.11 -26.13
N PHE A 634 22.36 39.37 -25.29
CA PHE A 634 22.61 38.59 -24.08
C PHE A 634 21.52 38.82 -23.02
N VAL A 635 21.02 40.06 -22.86
CA VAL A 635 19.89 40.34 -21.95
C VAL A 635 18.63 39.62 -22.39
N ASN A 636 18.34 39.62 -23.68
CA ASN A 636 17.18 38.91 -24.21
C ASN A 636 17.29 37.39 -23.92
N LEU A 637 18.48 36.80 -24.09
CA LEU A 637 18.74 35.41 -23.68
C LEU A 637 18.51 35.22 -22.18
N SER A 638 19.05 36.10 -21.34
CA SER A 638 18.89 36.06 -19.87
C SER A 638 17.42 36.12 -19.45
N ARG A 639 16.63 37.02 -20.04
CA ARG A 639 15.19 37.16 -19.75
C ARG A 639 14.39 35.93 -20.15
N VAL A 640 14.68 35.35 -21.32
CA VAL A 640 13.98 34.13 -21.79
C VAL A 640 14.31 32.94 -20.89
N VAL A 641 15.58 32.82 -20.44
CA VAL A 641 16.01 31.79 -19.49
C VAL A 641 15.37 31.99 -18.11
N GLU A 642 15.40 33.19 -17.53
CA GLU A 642 14.78 33.45 -16.22
C GLU A 642 13.25 33.29 -16.26
N GLY A 643 12.60 33.68 -17.37
CA GLY A 643 11.17 33.44 -17.58
C GLY A 643 10.83 31.94 -17.56
N PHE A 644 11.63 31.11 -18.24
CA PHE A 644 11.46 29.66 -18.20
C PHE A 644 11.70 29.08 -16.80
N VAL A 645 12.77 29.48 -16.11
CA VAL A 645 13.04 29.02 -14.73
C VAL A 645 11.90 29.41 -13.78
N SER A 646 11.38 30.64 -13.87
CA SER A 646 10.24 31.09 -13.07
C SER A 646 8.97 30.26 -13.33
N ASN A 647 8.72 29.90 -14.59
CA ASN A 647 7.58 29.05 -14.93
C ASN A 647 7.78 27.62 -14.39
N CYS A 648 8.97 27.04 -14.50
CA CYS A 648 9.30 25.74 -13.90
C CYS A 648 9.16 25.75 -12.36
N GLU A 649 9.55 26.85 -11.71
CA GLU A 649 9.35 27.05 -10.27
C GLU A 649 7.85 27.08 -9.89
N GLY A 650 6.99 27.65 -10.74
CA GLY A 650 5.54 27.62 -10.56
C GLY A 650 4.92 26.22 -10.77
N VAL A 651 5.52 25.38 -11.61
CA VAL A 651 5.07 23.99 -11.81
C VAL A 651 5.48 23.11 -10.62
N CYS A 652 6.75 23.15 -10.21
CA CYS A 652 7.34 22.22 -9.23
C CYS A 652 7.30 22.72 -7.77
N GLY A 653 7.19 24.03 -7.54
CA GLY A 653 7.30 24.64 -6.22
C GLY A 653 8.73 24.69 -5.66
N ARG A 654 9.73 24.18 -6.39
CA ARG A 654 11.15 24.15 -5.98
C ARG A 654 12.02 24.96 -6.93
N ARG A 655 12.96 25.72 -6.36
CA ARG A 655 13.99 26.46 -7.10
C ARG A 655 15.11 25.54 -7.55
N SER A 656 15.22 25.33 -8.86
CA SER A 656 16.34 24.59 -9.46
C SER A 656 17.40 25.58 -9.95
N ALA A 657 18.66 25.33 -9.59
CA ALA A 657 19.76 26.27 -9.80
C ALA A 657 20.59 25.96 -11.06
N SER A 658 20.45 24.79 -11.68
CA SER A 658 21.35 24.31 -12.74
C SER A 658 21.42 25.26 -13.94
N LEU A 659 20.26 25.68 -14.45
CA LEU A 659 20.19 26.58 -15.60
C LEU A 659 20.68 28.00 -15.27
N ARG A 660 20.32 28.53 -14.09
CA ARG A 660 20.79 29.85 -13.62
C ARG A 660 22.30 29.88 -13.41
N LEU A 661 22.88 28.83 -12.83
CA LEU A 661 24.33 28.71 -12.66
C LEU A 661 25.05 28.64 -14.00
N SER A 662 24.49 27.92 -14.99
CA SER A 662 25.02 27.89 -16.35
C SER A 662 24.96 29.27 -17.02
N LEU A 663 23.84 29.99 -16.87
CA LEU A 663 23.69 31.35 -17.39
C LEU A 663 24.67 32.31 -16.72
N GLN A 664 24.84 32.22 -15.40
CA GLN A 664 25.80 33.04 -14.65
C GLN A 664 27.24 32.76 -15.09
N SER A 665 27.61 31.49 -15.29
CA SER A 665 28.93 31.12 -15.84
C SER A 665 29.14 31.73 -17.23
N GLN A 666 28.12 31.71 -18.09
CA GLN A 666 28.20 32.31 -19.41
C GLN A 666 28.26 33.85 -19.36
N ALA A 667 27.55 34.47 -18.42
CA ALA A 667 27.60 35.91 -18.17
C ALA A 667 29.00 36.34 -17.74
N SER A 668 29.65 35.61 -16.82
CA SER A 668 31.04 35.89 -16.43
C SER A 668 32.02 35.75 -17.60
N ARG A 669 31.83 34.77 -18.49
CA ARG A 669 32.67 34.64 -19.70
C ARG A 669 32.46 35.81 -20.67
N PHE A 670 31.21 36.21 -20.89
CA PHE A 670 30.87 37.39 -21.68
C PHE A 670 31.52 38.65 -21.11
N VAL A 671 31.40 38.90 -19.79
CA VAL A 671 31.99 40.07 -19.11
C VAL A 671 33.51 40.06 -19.20
N ASN A 672 34.17 38.91 -19.02
CA ASN A 672 35.62 38.79 -19.15
C ASN A 672 36.06 39.15 -20.58
N ARG A 673 35.44 38.59 -21.61
CA ARG A 673 35.75 38.93 -23.00
C ARG A 673 35.48 40.40 -23.31
N PHE A 674 34.32 40.91 -22.89
CA PHE A 674 33.95 42.32 -23.03
C PHE A 674 35.05 43.21 -22.45
N HIS A 675 35.53 42.91 -21.23
CA HIS A 675 36.62 43.64 -20.62
C HIS A 675 37.95 43.50 -21.35
N ASP A 676 38.35 42.28 -21.74
CA ASP A 676 39.61 42.04 -22.44
C ASP A 676 39.68 42.77 -23.78
N GLU A 677 38.57 42.84 -24.52
CA GLU A 677 38.46 43.62 -25.76
C GLU A 677 38.67 45.12 -25.51
N ARG A 678 38.00 45.69 -24.50
CA ARG A 678 38.15 47.12 -24.15
C ARG A 678 39.54 47.44 -23.61
N ARG A 679 40.09 46.57 -22.75
CA ARG A 679 41.43 46.68 -22.19
C ARG A 679 42.51 46.65 -23.27
N THR A 680 42.41 45.70 -24.20
CA THR A 680 43.36 45.56 -25.32
C THR A 680 43.27 46.77 -26.24
N LYS A 681 42.05 47.19 -26.59
CA LYS A 681 41.81 48.38 -27.41
C LYS A 681 42.35 49.64 -26.73
N LEU A 682 42.10 49.84 -25.44
CA LEU A 682 42.57 51.00 -24.70
C LEU A 682 44.11 51.03 -24.67
N SER A 683 44.75 49.91 -24.32
CA SER A 683 46.22 49.82 -24.30
C SER A 683 46.82 50.12 -25.67
N LEU A 684 46.26 49.58 -26.75
CA LEU A 684 46.74 49.80 -28.11
C LEU A 684 46.62 51.27 -28.56
N ILE A 685 45.49 51.92 -28.26
CA ILE A 685 45.27 53.33 -28.63
C ILE A 685 46.19 54.22 -27.78
N LEU A 686 46.36 53.90 -26.49
CA LEU A 686 47.20 54.66 -25.57
C LEU A 686 48.69 54.57 -25.92
N ASP A 687 49.16 53.39 -26.31
CA ASP A 687 50.56 53.16 -26.71
C ASP A 687 50.93 53.85 -28.03
N ASN A 688 49.94 54.16 -28.87
CA ASN A 688 50.12 54.89 -30.13
C ASN A 688 49.78 56.39 -30.02
N GLU A 689 49.46 56.87 -28.82
CA GLU A 689 48.97 58.23 -28.61
C GLU A 689 50.08 59.28 -28.76
N ARG A 690 49.83 60.30 -29.57
CA ARG A 690 50.81 61.36 -29.89
C ARG A 690 50.72 62.57 -28.96
N TRP A 691 49.76 62.59 -28.04
CA TRP A 691 49.53 63.69 -27.09
C TRP A 691 49.31 65.03 -27.80
N LYS A 692 48.54 64.98 -28.90
CA LYS A 692 48.08 66.16 -29.62
C LYS A 692 46.61 66.39 -29.31
N GLN A 693 46.21 67.65 -29.35
CA GLN A 693 44.79 68.01 -29.25
C GLN A 693 44.03 67.34 -30.39
N ALA A 694 42.99 66.59 -30.02
CA ALA A 694 42.13 65.88 -30.95
C ALA A 694 40.89 66.71 -31.26
N ASP A 695 40.43 66.62 -32.50
CA ASP A 695 39.13 67.16 -32.90
C ASP A 695 38.03 66.29 -32.27
N VAL A 696 37.09 66.92 -31.56
CA VAL A 696 36.01 66.25 -30.83
C VAL A 696 34.81 66.08 -31.77
N PRO A 697 34.42 64.83 -32.11
CA PRO A 697 33.20 64.60 -32.90
C PRO A 697 31.96 65.05 -32.12
N ALA A 698 30.94 65.53 -32.84
CA ALA A 698 29.69 66.03 -32.25
C ALA A 698 28.99 64.99 -31.35
N GLU A 699 29.10 63.70 -31.67
CA GLU A 699 28.58 62.58 -30.86
C GLU A 699 29.09 62.59 -29.42
N PHE A 700 30.35 63.00 -29.20
CA PHE A 700 30.93 63.05 -27.86
C PHE A 700 30.48 64.28 -27.07
N GLN A 701 30.27 65.42 -27.74
CA GLN A 701 29.72 66.60 -27.10
C GLN A 701 28.25 66.36 -26.70
N GLU A 702 27.45 65.73 -27.57
CA GLU A 702 26.07 65.34 -27.25
C GLU A 702 26.01 64.30 -26.12
N LEU A 703 26.92 63.33 -26.09
CA LEU A 703 27.04 62.38 -24.99
C LEU A 703 27.33 63.08 -23.65
N VAL A 704 28.29 64.01 -23.62
CA VAL A 704 28.63 64.75 -22.40
C VAL A 704 27.52 65.70 -21.96
N ASP A 705 26.87 66.38 -22.90
CA ASP A 705 25.70 67.21 -22.63
C ASP A 705 24.55 66.40 -22.03
N ASN A 706 24.33 65.18 -22.54
CA ASN A 706 23.30 64.27 -22.01
C ASN A 706 23.65 63.76 -20.62
N ILE A 707 24.93 63.47 -20.36
CA ILE A 707 25.41 63.09 -19.03
C ILE A 707 25.18 64.25 -18.03
N SER A 708 25.49 65.48 -18.42
CA SER A 708 25.31 66.68 -17.57
C SER A 708 23.82 67.01 -17.34
N LYS A 709 22.95 66.91 -18.37
CA LYS A 709 21.53 67.27 -18.28
C LYS A 709 20.63 66.20 -17.68
N SER A 710 20.84 64.92 -18.03
CA SER A 710 19.90 63.84 -17.71
C SER A 710 20.37 62.93 -16.58
N GLY A 711 21.67 62.96 -16.25
CA GLY A 711 22.28 62.01 -15.32
C GLY A 711 22.26 60.55 -15.78
N LYS A 712 21.76 60.25 -17.00
CA LYS A 712 21.72 58.89 -17.57
C LYS A 712 22.94 58.66 -18.46
N LEU A 713 23.67 57.57 -18.20
CA LEU A 713 24.87 57.15 -18.92
C LEU A 713 24.52 56.16 -20.03
N CYS A 714 23.80 56.60 -21.05
CA CYS A 714 23.48 55.79 -22.23
C CYS A 714 24.22 56.31 -23.46
N LEU A 715 24.70 55.40 -24.32
CA LEU A 715 25.12 55.78 -25.67
C LEU A 715 23.89 56.21 -26.48
N VAL A 716 23.95 57.39 -27.09
CA VAL A 716 22.91 57.86 -28.02
C VAL A 716 23.07 57.08 -29.33
N GLU A 717 21.98 56.50 -29.84
CA GLU A 717 21.98 55.88 -31.18
C GLU A 717 22.28 56.94 -32.25
N ARG A 718 23.13 56.62 -33.22
CA ARG A 718 23.50 57.52 -34.33
C ARG A 718 22.25 58.07 -35.00
N THR A 719 21.92 59.33 -34.74
CA THR A 719 20.96 60.07 -35.55
C THR A 719 21.62 60.41 -36.88
N ALA A 720 20.82 60.51 -37.95
CA ALA A 720 21.30 60.74 -39.32
C ALA A 720 22.00 62.11 -39.54
N ASP A 721 22.05 62.98 -38.52
CA ASP A 721 22.66 64.32 -38.54
C ASP A 721 24.18 64.33 -38.22
N ALA A 722 24.91 63.32 -38.71
CA ALA A 722 26.34 63.15 -38.45
C ALA A 722 27.28 64.17 -39.14
N ASP A 723 26.74 65.18 -39.83
CA ASP A 723 27.51 66.18 -40.61
C ASP A 723 27.84 67.47 -39.82
N LYS A 724 27.63 67.51 -38.50
CA LYS A 724 28.10 68.64 -37.68
C LYS A 724 29.63 68.67 -37.63
N LYS A 725 30.23 69.82 -37.95
CA LYS A 725 31.69 70.02 -37.90
C LYS A 725 32.24 69.65 -36.52
N PRO A 726 33.38 68.93 -36.45
CA PRO A 726 33.99 68.59 -35.18
C PRO A 726 34.47 69.84 -34.45
N PHE A 727 34.34 69.83 -33.12
CA PHE A 727 34.73 70.93 -32.25
C PHE A 727 36.20 70.78 -31.83
N GLY A 728 36.93 71.90 -31.69
CA GLY A 728 38.32 71.87 -31.24
C GLY A 728 38.51 71.59 -29.74
N THR A 729 37.46 71.76 -28.94
CA THR A 729 37.46 71.57 -27.47
C THR A 729 36.13 71.01 -27.01
N LEU A 730 36.15 70.17 -25.98
CA LEU A 730 34.96 69.61 -25.34
C LEU A 730 34.46 70.57 -24.25
N THR A 731 33.19 70.96 -24.26
CA THR A 731 32.62 71.83 -23.20
C THR A 731 31.88 70.99 -22.17
N VAL A 732 32.25 71.09 -20.88
CA VAL A 732 31.60 70.39 -19.76
C VAL A 732 31.26 71.41 -18.68
N ASP A 733 29.99 71.55 -18.33
CA ASP A 733 29.47 72.46 -17.29
C ASP A 733 30.02 73.91 -17.38
N GLY A 734 30.16 74.42 -18.61
CA GLY A 734 30.67 75.75 -18.90
C GLY A 734 32.21 75.88 -19.00
N GLN A 735 32.97 74.81 -18.74
CA GLN A 735 34.43 74.78 -18.91
C GLN A 735 34.84 74.12 -20.24
N SER A 736 35.84 74.69 -20.92
CA SER A 736 36.41 74.13 -22.15
C SER A 736 37.60 73.22 -21.84
N TYR A 737 37.53 71.97 -22.28
CA TYR A 737 38.55 70.94 -22.14
C TYR A 737 39.22 70.66 -23.49
N SER A 738 40.52 70.95 -23.57
CA SER A 738 41.38 70.54 -24.67
C SER A 738 41.85 69.10 -24.41
N VAL A 739 41.36 68.15 -25.22
CA VAL A 739 41.48 66.71 -24.94
C VAL A 739 42.23 65.96 -26.03
N VAL A 740 42.60 64.72 -25.69
CA VAL A 740 43.28 63.77 -26.56
C VAL A 740 42.31 62.62 -26.92
N GLY A 741 42.45 62.02 -28.10
CA GLY A 741 41.50 61.04 -28.64
C GLY A 741 41.33 59.78 -27.77
N THR A 742 42.40 59.32 -27.12
CA THR A 742 42.34 58.21 -26.14
C THR A 742 41.34 58.42 -25.01
N VAL A 743 41.21 59.64 -24.49
CA VAL A 743 40.35 59.95 -23.34
C VAL A 743 38.89 59.96 -23.75
N LEU A 744 38.59 60.42 -24.96
CA LEU A 744 37.25 60.31 -25.55
C LEU A 744 36.83 58.84 -25.67
N MET A 745 37.76 57.99 -26.13
CA MET A 745 37.48 56.55 -26.23
C MET A 745 37.33 55.89 -24.86
N LEU A 746 38.12 56.29 -23.85
CA LEU A 746 37.93 55.85 -22.46
C LEU A 746 36.56 56.27 -21.92
N LEU A 747 36.14 57.51 -22.15
CA LEU A 747 34.83 58.00 -21.73
C LEU A 747 33.71 57.18 -22.38
N LYS A 748 33.81 56.89 -23.68
CA LYS A 748 32.89 55.98 -24.37
C LYS A 748 32.88 54.59 -23.73
N MET A 749 34.05 54.01 -23.44
CA MET A 749 34.12 52.72 -22.75
C MET A 749 33.45 52.78 -21.37
N MET A 750 33.67 53.84 -20.58
CA MET A 750 33.03 54.02 -19.27
C MET A 750 31.50 54.00 -19.39
N VAL A 751 30.94 54.63 -20.42
CA VAL A 751 29.50 54.60 -20.71
C VAL A 751 29.05 53.21 -21.17
N GLU A 752 29.81 52.52 -22.02
CA GLU A 752 29.52 51.12 -22.41
C GLU A 752 29.44 50.18 -21.19
N TYR A 753 30.31 50.37 -20.18
CA TYR A 753 30.22 49.62 -18.93
C TYR A 753 28.94 49.94 -18.14
N CYS A 754 28.53 51.21 -18.08
CA CYS A 754 27.30 51.60 -17.37
C CYS A 754 26.06 51.00 -18.05
N GLN A 755 26.01 51.02 -19.38
CA GLN A 755 24.93 50.40 -20.14
C GLN A 755 24.91 48.87 -19.98
N CYS A 756 26.07 48.22 -19.93
CA CYS A 756 26.18 46.78 -19.66
C CYS A 756 25.66 46.38 -18.25
N VAL A 757 25.76 47.28 -17.27
CA VAL A 757 25.20 47.06 -15.92
C VAL A 757 23.67 47.17 -15.91
N ASP A 758 23.13 48.12 -16.66
CA ASP A 758 21.66 48.27 -16.82
C ASP A 758 21.07 47.02 -17.49
N ASP A 759 21.81 46.51 -18.47
CA ASP A 759 21.48 45.30 -19.23
C ASP A 759 21.62 44.02 -18.37
N ILE A 760 22.71 43.87 -17.61
CA ILE A 760 23.03 42.67 -16.81
C ILE A 760 23.30 43.05 -15.33
N PRO A 761 22.26 43.32 -14.52
CA PRO A 761 22.42 43.76 -13.13
C PRO A 761 23.14 42.73 -12.24
N THR A 762 22.97 41.43 -12.54
CA THR A 762 23.60 40.33 -11.79
C THR A 762 25.12 40.33 -11.88
N ALA A 763 25.68 40.91 -12.96
CA ALA A 763 27.11 41.05 -13.17
C ALA A 763 27.67 42.40 -12.68
N GLY A 764 26.83 43.28 -12.13
CA GLY A 764 27.22 44.62 -11.67
C GLY A 764 28.48 44.66 -10.78
N PRO A 765 28.64 43.78 -9.78
CA PRO A 765 29.85 43.73 -8.95
C PRO A 765 31.14 43.43 -9.72
N ASP A 766 31.09 42.50 -10.69
CA ASP A 766 32.23 42.13 -11.51
C ASP A 766 32.56 43.26 -12.50
N LEU A 767 31.54 43.80 -13.17
CA LEU A 767 31.67 44.95 -14.07
C LEU A 767 32.28 46.18 -13.38
N LEU A 768 31.92 46.46 -12.13
CA LEU A 768 32.52 47.56 -11.36
C LEU A 768 34.03 47.35 -11.19
N ASN A 769 34.45 46.15 -10.75
CA ASN A 769 35.86 45.85 -10.54
C ASN A 769 36.65 45.93 -11.86
N ARG A 770 36.08 45.42 -12.96
CA ARG A 770 36.66 45.52 -14.31
C ARG A 770 36.78 46.96 -14.81
N LEU A 771 35.78 47.80 -14.55
CA LEU A 771 35.84 49.23 -14.88
C LEU A 771 36.92 49.95 -14.08
N ILE A 772 37.03 49.66 -12.78
CA ILE A 772 38.08 50.20 -11.92
C ILE A 772 39.47 49.77 -12.43
N GLU A 773 39.63 48.52 -12.84
CA GLU A 773 40.87 48.01 -13.47
C GLU A 773 41.19 48.81 -14.74
N LEU A 774 40.22 49.03 -15.62
CA LEU A 774 40.40 49.79 -16.86
C LEU A 774 40.84 51.24 -16.60
N ILE A 775 40.20 51.91 -15.64
CA ILE A 775 40.53 53.28 -15.22
C ILE A 775 41.93 53.32 -14.58
N LYS A 776 42.33 52.32 -13.79
CA LYS A 776 43.69 52.21 -13.24
C LYS A 776 44.74 52.03 -14.32
N ILE A 777 44.47 51.18 -15.33
CA ILE A 777 45.35 50.96 -16.47
C ILE A 777 45.60 52.28 -17.21
N PHE A 778 44.55 53.06 -17.48
CA PHE A 778 44.71 54.37 -18.11
C PHE A 778 45.63 55.31 -17.31
N ASN A 779 45.43 55.42 -15.99
CA ASN A 779 46.25 56.29 -15.14
C ASN A 779 47.71 55.85 -15.11
N SER A 780 47.94 54.57 -14.82
CA SER A 780 49.28 53.99 -14.69
C SER A 780 50.05 54.11 -16.00
N ARG A 781 49.40 53.79 -17.12
CA ARG A 781 50.03 53.84 -18.43
C ARG A 781 50.25 55.28 -18.90
N THR A 782 49.34 56.21 -18.61
CA THR A 782 49.56 57.65 -18.85
C THR A 782 50.76 58.17 -18.08
N CYS A 783 50.89 57.79 -16.80
CA CYS A 783 52.06 58.15 -15.97
C CYS A 783 53.36 57.62 -16.59
N GLN A 784 53.40 56.34 -17.01
CA GLN A 784 54.57 55.76 -17.68
C GLN A 784 54.92 56.45 -19.00
N LEU A 785 53.93 56.79 -19.83
CA LEU A 785 54.15 57.41 -21.13
C LEU A 785 54.62 58.86 -21.01
N VAL A 786 54.03 59.62 -20.07
CA VAL A 786 54.25 61.07 -19.93
C VAL A 786 55.36 61.39 -18.92
N LEU A 787 55.30 60.87 -17.69
CA LEU A 787 56.33 61.12 -16.66
C LEU A 787 57.51 60.15 -16.76
N GLY A 788 57.24 58.87 -17.05
CA GLY A 788 58.25 57.82 -17.24
C GLY A 788 58.97 57.86 -18.59
N ALA A 789 58.69 58.86 -19.43
CA ALA A 789 59.26 59.04 -20.77
C ALA A 789 59.05 57.87 -21.75
N GLY A 790 58.11 56.96 -21.48
CA GLY A 790 57.82 55.81 -22.36
C GLY A 790 57.32 56.21 -23.76
N ALA A 791 56.68 57.38 -23.90
CA ALA A 791 56.22 57.88 -25.19
C ALA A 791 57.37 58.23 -26.16
N LEU A 792 58.59 58.48 -25.64
CA LEU A 792 59.77 58.71 -26.49
C LEU A 792 60.16 57.42 -27.25
N GLN A 793 60.08 56.26 -26.59
CA GLN A 793 60.47 54.97 -27.14
C GLN A 793 59.37 54.33 -28.00
N LEU A 794 58.12 54.38 -27.53
CA LEU A 794 57.01 53.67 -28.17
C LEU A 794 56.42 54.45 -29.36
N VAL A 795 56.23 55.76 -29.22
CA VAL A 795 55.56 56.61 -30.24
C VAL A 795 56.58 57.32 -31.14
N GLY A 796 57.87 57.32 -30.75
CA GLY A 796 58.94 58.00 -31.47
C GLY A 796 58.92 59.53 -31.32
N LEU A 797 58.35 60.04 -30.22
CA LEU A 797 58.42 61.48 -29.92
C LEU A 797 59.87 61.87 -29.58
N LYS A 798 60.35 63.00 -30.12
CA LYS A 798 61.71 63.48 -29.84
C LYS A 798 61.89 64.01 -28.42
N THR A 799 60.88 64.73 -27.91
CA THR A 799 60.87 65.32 -26.56
C THR A 799 59.44 65.40 -26.03
N ILE A 800 59.27 65.27 -24.71
CA ILE A 800 58.01 65.54 -24.03
C ILE A 800 57.95 67.05 -23.76
N THR A 801 57.01 67.73 -24.40
CA THR A 801 56.86 69.19 -24.29
C THR A 801 55.93 69.58 -23.14
N THR A 802 56.02 70.84 -22.69
CA THR A 802 55.06 71.45 -21.75
C THR A 802 53.61 71.30 -22.20
N LYS A 803 53.36 71.35 -23.53
CA LYS A 803 52.04 71.15 -24.13
C LYS A 803 51.51 69.74 -23.86
N ASN A 804 52.35 68.71 -24.05
CA ASN A 804 51.97 67.31 -23.83
C ASN A 804 51.63 67.07 -22.35
N LEU A 805 52.40 67.64 -21.42
CA LEU A 805 52.14 67.58 -19.98
C LEU A 805 50.83 68.27 -19.61
N ALA A 806 50.58 69.46 -20.14
CA ALA A 806 49.32 70.19 -19.90
C ALA A 806 48.10 69.44 -20.45
N LEU A 807 48.19 68.87 -21.66
CA LEU A 807 47.13 68.04 -22.25
C LEU A 807 46.87 66.79 -21.42
N ALA A 808 47.92 66.08 -20.98
CA ALA A 808 47.79 64.91 -20.12
C ALA A 808 47.09 65.26 -18.80
N SER A 809 47.46 66.39 -18.17
CA SER A 809 46.80 66.89 -16.96
C SER A 809 45.29 67.15 -17.20
N ARG A 810 44.91 67.82 -18.30
CA ARG A 810 43.49 68.06 -18.61
C ARG A 810 42.69 66.80 -18.90
N CYS A 811 43.31 65.84 -19.57
CA CYS A 811 42.73 64.55 -19.84
C CYS A 811 42.41 63.79 -18.53
N LEU A 812 43.35 63.77 -17.58
CA LEU A 812 43.12 63.17 -16.26
C LEU A 812 42.03 63.91 -15.47
N GLN A 813 42.01 65.25 -15.52
CA GLN A 813 40.97 66.06 -14.87
C GLN A 813 39.56 65.77 -15.43
N LEU A 814 39.44 65.55 -16.74
CA LEU A 814 38.17 65.19 -17.36
C LEU A 814 37.66 63.83 -16.84
N VAL A 815 38.55 62.83 -16.72
CA VAL A 815 38.19 61.53 -16.15
C VAL A 815 37.74 61.67 -14.68
N VAL A 816 38.46 62.47 -13.89
CA VAL A 816 38.09 62.77 -12.49
C VAL A 816 36.74 63.47 -12.37
N HIS A 817 36.35 64.28 -13.36
CA HIS A 817 35.05 64.94 -13.41
C HIS A 817 33.90 63.94 -13.61
N HIS A 818 34.06 62.97 -14.50
CA HIS A 818 33.01 61.97 -14.79
C HIS A 818 32.96 60.81 -13.78
N MET A 819 34.02 60.60 -13.02
CA MET A 819 34.12 59.58 -11.99
C MET A 819 32.93 59.55 -10.99
N PRO A 820 32.55 60.65 -10.31
CA PRO A 820 31.42 60.67 -9.38
C PRO A 820 30.07 60.26 -10.00
N ILE A 821 29.86 60.61 -11.27
CA ILE A 821 28.61 60.30 -11.99
C ILE A 821 28.52 58.79 -12.22
N VAL A 822 29.61 58.19 -12.71
CA VAL A 822 29.71 56.73 -12.88
C VAL A 822 29.57 56.00 -11.55
N ARG A 823 30.20 56.49 -10.47
CA ARG A 823 30.06 55.93 -9.13
C ARG A 823 28.60 55.90 -8.69
N GLY A 824 27.87 57.01 -8.85
CA GLY A 824 26.44 57.09 -8.50
C GLY A 824 25.56 56.12 -9.28
N HIS A 825 25.88 55.90 -10.57
CA HIS A 825 25.19 54.92 -11.40
C HIS A 825 25.33 53.49 -10.86
N PHE A 826 26.56 53.07 -10.54
CA PHE A 826 26.82 51.76 -9.93
C PHE A 826 26.21 51.65 -8.53
N GLU A 827 26.18 52.74 -7.74
CA GLU A 827 25.56 52.76 -6.42
C GLU A 827 24.05 52.46 -6.47
N SER A 828 23.36 52.92 -7.53
CA SER A 828 21.93 52.66 -7.72
C SER A 828 21.60 51.22 -8.15
N HIS A 829 22.53 50.52 -8.80
CA HIS A 829 22.33 49.16 -9.32
C HIS A 829 22.91 48.06 -8.42
N LEU A 830 23.78 48.39 -7.47
CA LEU A 830 24.41 47.44 -6.55
C LEU A 830 23.55 47.17 -5.31
N GLN A 831 23.50 45.89 -4.92
CA GLN A 831 22.94 45.47 -3.62
C GLN A 831 23.78 46.03 -2.46
N ASP A 832 23.14 46.31 -1.31
CA ASP A 832 23.79 46.95 -0.14
C ASP A 832 25.08 46.27 0.33
N LYS A 833 25.15 44.93 0.21
CA LYS A 833 26.34 44.13 0.58
C LYS A 833 27.59 44.48 -0.24
N ASN A 834 27.41 44.93 -1.47
CA ASN A 834 28.48 45.17 -2.44
C ASN A 834 28.90 46.65 -2.53
N LYS A 835 28.18 47.56 -1.83
CA LYS A 835 28.46 49.01 -1.84
C LYS A 835 29.82 49.37 -1.24
N THR A 836 30.40 48.52 -0.40
CA THR A 836 31.76 48.71 0.14
C THR A 836 32.83 48.79 -0.95
N MET A 837 32.61 48.16 -2.12
CA MET A 837 33.53 48.20 -3.25
C MET A 837 33.66 49.59 -3.88
N LEU A 838 32.68 50.48 -3.69
CA LEU A 838 32.75 51.87 -4.18
C LEU A 838 33.89 52.66 -3.51
N LYS A 839 34.43 52.19 -2.38
CA LYS A 839 35.65 52.77 -1.77
C LYS A 839 36.86 52.65 -2.69
N HIS A 840 36.96 51.58 -3.48
CA HIS A 840 38.04 51.44 -4.46
C HIS A 840 37.99 52.55 -5.52
N PHE A 841 36.80 53.04 -5.83
CA PHE A 841 36.60 54.15 -6.75
C PHE A 841 37.12 55.48 -6.18
N ASP A 842 36.94 55.71 -4.87
CA ASP A 842 37.52 56.87 -4.17
C ASP A 842 39.04 56.82 -4.14
N GLN A 843 39.61 55.63 -3.92
CA GLN A 843 41.06 55.44 -3.97
C GLN A 843 41.61 55.78 -5.35
N VAL A 844 40.99 55.28 -6.43
CA VAL A 844 41.44 55.61 -7.79
C VAL A 844 41.30 57.11 -8.08
N LYS A 845 40.22 57.75 -7.63
CA LYS A 845 40.08 59.21 -7.76
C LYS A 845 41.23 59.95 -7.08
N LYS A 846 41.67 59.49 -5.90
CA LYS A 846 42.84 60.04 -5.21
C LYS A 846 44.12 59.83 -6.02
N ASP A 847 44.34 58.62 -6.54
CA ASP A 847 45.52 58.30 -7.36
C ASP A 847 45.61 59.19 -8.62
N TYR A 848 44.48 59.57 -9.22
CA TYR A 848 44.43 60.52 -10.33
C TYR A 848 44.79 61.95 -9.90
N MET A 849 44.27 62.41 -8.75
CA MET A 849 44.59 63.74 -8.21
C MET A 849 46.08 63.85 -7.87
N ASP A 850 46.66 62.81 -7.26
CA ASP A 850 48.08 62.75 -6.95
C ASP A 850 48.92 62.81 -8.23
N HIS A 851 48.53 62.08 -9.29
CA HIS A 851 49.19 62.16 -10.60
C HIS A 851 49.07 63.54 -11.28
N ILE A 852 47.91 64.21 -11.18
CA ILE A 852 47.73 65.59 -11.69
C ILE A 852 48.69 66.55 -10.95
N ASN A 853 48.85 66.39 -9.64
CA ASN A 853 49.77 67.17 -8.83
C ASN A 853 51.23 66.89 -9.23
N GLU A 854 51.60 65.64 -9.47
CA GLU A 854 52.93 65.26 -9.97
C GLU A 854 53.25 65.89 -11.33
N ILE A 855 52.30 65.90 -12.27
CA ILE A 855 52.46 66.57 -13.57
C ILE A 855 52.66 68.08 -13.37
N THR A 856 51.89 68.69 -12.47
CA THR A 856 52.00 70.12 -12.14
C THR A 856 53.38 70.44 -11.55
N ASN A 857 53.86 69.63 -10.61
CA ASN A 857 55.20 69.74 -10.05
C ASN A 857 56.29 69.54 -11.12
N LYS A 858 56.08 68.63 -12.07
CA LYS A 858 57.01 68.44 -13.20
C LYS A 858 57.06 69.65 -14.11
N LEU A 859 55.92 70.30 -14.39
CA LEU A 859 55.87 71.56 -15.14
C LEU A 859 56.66 72.67 -14.45
N VAL A 860 56.54 72.80 -13.12
CA VAL A 860 57.34 73.74 -12.31
C VAL A 860 58.83 73.39 -12.39
N SER A 861 59.20 72.12 -12.22
CA SER A 861 60.59 71.65 -12.29
C SER A 861 61.23 71.89 -13.67
N VAL A 862 60.48 71.74 -14.76
CA VAL A 862 60.96 72.09 -16.11
C VAL A 862 61.31 73.58 -16.19
N MET A 863 60.47 74.45 -15.63
CA MET A 863 60.76 75.89 -15.59
C MET A 863 61.88 76.24 -14.61
N GLU A 864 61.98 75.54 -13.49
CA GLU A 864 63.08 75.69 -12.53
C GLU A 864 64.43 75.46 -13.21
N GLY A 865 64.59 74.36 -13.96
CA GLY A 865 65.83 74.08 -14.70
C GLY A 865 66.14 75.11 -15.78
N VAL A 866 65.11 75.65 -16.46
CA VAL A 866 65.28 76.75 -17.42
C VAL A 866 65.77 78.01 -16.70
N VAL A 867 65.12 78.42 -15.61
CA VAL A 867 65.48 79.60 -14.81
C VAL A 867 66.89 79.47 -14.25
N GLU A 868 67.22 78.34 -13.64
CA GLU A 868 68.54 78.06 -13.08
C GLU A 868 69.64 78.14 -14.15
N SER A 869 69.44 77.51 -15.30
CA SER A 869 70.42 77.52 -16.41
C SER A 869 70.74 78.92 -16.94
N GLN A 870 69.78 79.85 -16.88
CA GLN A 870 69.96 81.23 -17.28
C GLN A 870 70.57 82.06 -16.14
N LEU A 871 70.11 81.88 -14.90
CA LEU A 871 70.60 82.61 -13.72
C LEU A 871 72.07 82.29 -13.39
N VAL A 872 72.54 81.06 -13.62
CA VAL A 872 73.97 80.72 -13.45
C VAL A 872 74.88 81.57 -14.34
N LYS A 873 74.39 81.99 -15.52
CA LYS A 873 75.13 82.83 -16.48
C LYS A 873 74.91 84.34 -16.26
N TRP A 874 74.19 84.70 -15.20
CA TRP A 874 73.81 86.08 -14.95
C TRP A 874 74.96 86.87 -14.31
N GLU A 875 75.25 88.02 -14.91
CA GLU A 875 76.20 89.02 -14.42
C GLU A 875 75.48 90.37 -14.34
N VAL A 876 75.69 91.11 -13.25
CA VAL A 876 75.05 92.42 -13.02
C VAL A 876 75.82 93.52 -13.77
N LYS A 877 75.56 93.64 -15.08
CA LYS A 877 76.15 94.67 -15.96
C LYS A 877 75.13 95.24 -16.94
N ALA A 878 75.35 96.48 -17.36
CA ALA A 878 74.58 97.10 -18.44
C ALA A 878 74.80 96.35 -19.77
N PRO A 879 73.83 96.30 -20.71
CA PRO A 879 72.53 97.00 -20.73
C PRO A 879 71.40 96.27 -20.01
N MET A 880 70.48 97.04 -19.40
CA MET A 880 69.24 96.51 -18.80
C MET A 880 68.04 96.67 -19.76
N PRO A 881 67.15 95.66 -19.87
CA PRO A 881 67.16 94.38 -19.16
C PRO A 881 68.25 93.43 -19.64
N SER A 882 68.83 92.67 -18.72
CA SER A 882 69.92 91.73 -19.00
C SER A 882 69.48 90.63 -19.97
N ALA A 883 70.45 90.05 -20.70
CA ALA A 883 70.17 88.96 -21.63
C ALA A 883 69.55 87.74 -20.93
N CYS A 884 69.93 87.49 -19.67
CA CYS A 884 69.35 86.45 -18.82
C CYS A 884 67.86 86.70 -18.56
N PHE A 885 67.50 87.87 -18.03
CA PHE A 885 66.11 88.21 -17.70
C PHE A 885 65.21 88.24 -18.94
N ARG A 886 65.72 88.74 -20.08
CA ARG A 886 65.00 88.64 -21.36
C ARG A 886 64.74 87.20 -21.78
N SER A 887 65.71 86.30 -21.60
CA SER A 887 65.58 84.88 -21.91
C SER A 887 64.55 84.20 -21.00
N ILE A 888 64.62 84.44 -19.68
CA ILE A 888 63.67 83.91 -18.70
C ILE A 888 62.25 84.38 -19.00
N CYS A 889 62.05 85.69 -19.15
CA CYS A 889 60.74 86.27 -19.46
C CYS A 889 60.18 85.71 -20.77
N LYS A 890 61.01 85.59 -21.81
CA LYS A 890 60.62 84.97 -23.09
C LYS A 890 60.15 83.52 -22.93
N GLN A 891 60.82 82.71 -22.10
CA GLN A 891 60.40 81.32 -21.86
C GLN A 891 59.13 81.24 -20.99
N ILE A 892 58.97 82.12 -20.01
CA ILE A 892 57.74 82.23 -19.21
C ILE A 892 56.55 82.62 -20.09
N THR A 893 56.71 83.62 -20.97
CA THR A 893 55.68 84.00 -21.96
C THR A 893 55.35 82.85 -22.88
N LYS A 894 56.37 82.15 -23.43
CA LYS A 894 56.15 80.99 -24.30
C LYS A 894 55.44 79.83 -23.59
N MET A 895 55.72 79.62 -22.30
CA MET A 895 55.02 78.62 -21.50
C MET A 895 53.56 79.04 -21.28
N HIS A 896 53.31 80.31 -20.97
CA HIS A 896 51.97 80.86 -20.77
C HIS A 896 51.12 80.74 -22.04
N GLU A 897 51.66 81.12 -23.21
CA GLU A 897 51.02 80.96 -24.52
C GLU A 897 50.59 79.51 -24.81
N VAL A 898 51.39 78.52 -24.38
CA VAL A 898 51.07 77.10 -24.60
C VAL A 898 50.00 76.59 -23.64
N VAL A 899 49.95 77.12 -22.42
CA VAL A 899 49.14 76.58 -21.33
C VAL A 899 47.78 77.29 -21.21
N ILE A 900 47.66 78.55 -21.64
CA ILE A 900 46.44 79.37 -21.53
C ILE A 900 45.24 78.78 -22.26
N ASP A 901 45.45 78.12 -23.40
CA ASP A 901 44.40 77.50 -24.21
C ASP A 901 44.04 76.08 -23.73
N ILE A 902 44.71 75.59 -22.67
CA ILE A 902 44.60 74.21 -22.20
C ILE A 902 44.10 74.17 -20.77
N LEU A 903 44.76 74.88 -19.84
CA LEU A 903 44.43 74.86 -18.41
C LEU A 903 43.43 75.98 -18.03
N PRO A 904 42.62 75.79 -16.97
CA PRO A 904 41.79 76.86 -16.41
C PRO A 904 42.62 78.00 -15.82
N GLU A 905 42.07 79.21 -15.81
CA GLU A 905 42.75 80.40 -15.28
C GLU A 905 43.21 80.24 -13.83
N ASP A 906 42.45 79.55 -12.98
CA ASP A 906 42.82 79.32 -11.58
C ASP A 906 44.04 78.42 -11.43
N GLN A 907 44.15 77.36 -12.25
CA GLN A 907 45.34 76.50 -12.24
C GLN A 907 46.56 77.20 -12.83
N ILE A 908 46.36 78.09 -13.79
CA ILE A 908 47.43 78.91 -14.36
C ILE A 908 47.97 79.85 -13.29
N LYS A 909 47.09 80.52 -12.53
CA LYS A 909 47.51 81.37 -11.41
C LYS A 909 48.34 80.59 -10.39
N THR A 910 47.90 79.42 -9.94
CA THR A 910 48.65 78.63 -8.96
C THR A 910 49.99 78.12 -9.52
N LEU A 911 50.02 77.63 -10.76
CA LEU A 911 51.24 77.18 -11.43
C LEU A 911 52.29 78.31 -11.52
N PHE A 912 51.87 79.48 -12.00
CA PHE A 912 52.77 80.63 -12.16
C PHE A 912 53.14 81.28 -10.81
N GLN A 913 52.30 81.16 -9.77
CA GLN A 913 52.66 81.46 -8.38
C GLN A 913 53.84 80.60 -7.92
N SER A 914 53.76 79.29 -8.11
CA SER A 914 54.86 78.38 -7.75
C SER A 914 56.12 78.66 -8.57
N ILE A 915 56.00 78.91 -9.87
CA ILE A 915 57.14 79.31 -10.72
C ILE A 915 57.76 80.62 -10.21
N ASN A 916 56.95 81.60 -9.83
CA ASN A 916 57.44 82.86 -9.29
C ASN A 916 58.17 82.69 -7.95
N GLN A 917 57.65 81.85 -7.05
CA GLN A 917 58.33 81.51 -5.80
C GLN A 917 59.69 80.82 -6.05
N VAL A 918 59.74 79.91 -7.02
CA VAL A 918 60.99 79.25 -7.44
C VAL A 918 61.98 80.27 -8.02
N PHE A 919 61.51 81.18 -8.88
CA PHE A 919 62.34 82.26 -9.42
C PHE A 919 62.92 83.14 -8.31
N ILE A 920 62.09 83.60 -7.36
CA ILE A 920 62.54 84.44 -6.23
C ILE A 920 63.61 83.72 -5.43
N ARG A 921 63.41 82.43 -5.12
CA ARG A 921 64.38 81.61 -4.38
C ARG A 921 65.71 81.48 -5.12
N LEU A 922 65.69 81.16 -6.42
CA LEU A 922 66.92 80.99 -7.22
C LEU A 922 67.64 82.32 -7.46
N ALA A 923 66.90 83.40 -7.72
CA ALA A 923 67.46 84.74 -7.86
C ALA A 923 68.15 85.20 -6.57
N ARG A 924 67.54 84.93 -5.40
CA ARG A 924 68.15 85.19 -4.08
C ARG A 924 69.47 84.45 -3.91
N LEU A 925 69.51 83.13 -4.17
CA LEU A 925 70.74 82.34 -4.08
C LEU A 925 71.86 82.88 -4.97
N GLN A 926 71.52 83.32 -6.18
CA GLN A 926 72.51 83.86 -7.12
C GLN A 926 72.99 85.26 -6.71
N LEU A 927 72.12 86.10 -6.11
CA LEU A 927 72.53 87.40 -5.58
C LEU A 927 73.49 87.28 -4.38
N VAL A 928 73.25 86.32 -3.49
CA VAL A 928 74.20 85.99 -2.41
C VAL A 928 75.54 85.53 -2.98
N LYS A 929 75.53 84.71 -4.05
CA LYS A 929 76.77 84.26 -4.71
C LYS A 929 77.54 85.39 -5.40
N LEU A 930 76.84 86.40 -5.92
CA LEU A 930 77.43 87.56 -6.58
C LEU A 930 77.79 88.70 -5.60
N ASP A 931 77.56 88.51 -4.30
CA ASP A 931 77.82 89.47 -3.22
C ASP A 931 77.16 90.84 -3.43
N VAL A 932 75.93 90.84 -3.97
CA VAL A 932 75.16 92.07 -4.23
C VAL A 932 74.16 92.33 -3.09
N CYS A 933 74.36 93.42 -2.36
CA CYS A 933 73.52 93.81 -1.22
C CYS A 933 72.47 94.88 -1.58
N SER A 934 71.39 94.93 -0.81
CA SER A 934 70.35 95.97 -0.89
C SER A 934 70.81 97.29 -0.26
N ASN A 935 71.84 97.90 -0.86
CA ASN A 935 72.51 99.11 -0.35
C ASN A 935 72.19 100.38 -1.17
N GLY A 936 71.26 100.30 -2.13
CA GLY A 936 70.94 101.42 -3.02
C GLY A 936 72.03 101.79 -4.03
N GLY A 937 73.09 100.98 -4.15
CA GLY A 937 74.21 101.23 -5.06
C GLY A 937 73.89 100.99 -6.55
N PRO A 938 74.86 101.23 -7.46
CA PRO A 938 74.66 101.08 -8.91
C PRO A 938 74.25 99.65 -9.30
N GLN A 939 74.84 98.62 -8.67
CA GLN A 939 74.50 97.22 -8.91
C GLN A 939 73.09 96.88 -8.38
N HIS A 940 72.69 97.43 -7.23
CA HIS A 940 71.34 97.29 -6.71
C HIS A 940 70.32 97.89 -7.68
N ALA A 941 70.54 99.12 -8.17
CA ALA A 941 69.65 99.78 -9.14
C ALA A 941 69.53 99.00 -10.46
N LEU A 942 70.63 98.39 -10.91
CA LEU A 942 70.67 97.52 -12.08
C LEU A 942 69.81 96.25 -11.88
N VAL A 943 69.92 95.58 -10.73
CA VAL A 943 69.07 94.42 -10.39
C VAL A 943 67.60 94.80 -10.23
N THR A 944 67.31 95.95 -9.61
CA THR A 944 65.94 96.45 -9.48
C THR A 944 65.29 96.70 -10.85
N SER A 945 66.06 97.18 -11.83
CA SER A 945 65.60 97.35 -13.21
C SER A 945 65.25 96.00 -13.88
N ASP A 946 66.08 94.98 -13.69
CA ASP A 946 65.82 93.61 -14.17
C ASP A 946 64.58 92.99 -13.49
N LEU A 947 64.43 93.15 -12.18
CA LEU A 947 63.25 92.68 -11.43
C LEU A 947 61.97 93.43 -11.84
N ALA A 948 62.05 94.74 -12.12
CA ALA A 948 60.94 95.52 -12.64
C ALA A 948 60.51 95.05 -14.04
N PHE A 949 61.46 94.69 -14.90
CA PHE A 949 61.17 94.09 -16.21
C PHE A 949 60.48 92.72 -16.08
N TYR A 950 60.94 91.88 -15.16
CA TYR A 950 60.29 90.60 -14.84
C TYR A 950 58.85 90.79 -14.32
N SER A 951 58.65 91.66 -13.32
CA SER A 951 57.32 91.98 -12.78
C SER A 951 56.39 92.57 -13.86
N GLY A 952 56.93 93.45 -14.72
CA GLY A 952 56.22 94.03 -15.86
C GLY A 952 55.74 92.98 -16.86
N THR A 953 56.50 91.90 -17.06
CA THR A 953 56.12 90.79 -17.94
C THR A 953 54.90 90.03 -17.41
N PHE A 954 54.77 89.82 -16.10
CA PHE A 954 53.57 89.16 -15.55
C PHE A 954 52.31 90.02 -15.68
N LYS A 955 52.45 91.35 -15.70
CA LYS A 955 51.34 92.28 -15.92
C LYS A 955 50.80 92.27 -17.36
N THR A 956 51.59 91.81 -18.33
CA THR A 956 51.15 91.70 -19.73
C THR A 956 50.52 90.35 -20.06
N LEU A 957 50.65 89.36 -19.16
CA LEU A 957 50.11 88.01 -19.37
C LEU A 957 48.68 87.90 -18.82
N ARG A 958 47.76 87.49 -19.70
CA ARG A 958 46.34 87.30 -19.37
C ARG A 958 46.17 86.36 -18.16
N GLY A 959 45.43 86.81 -17.16
CA GLY A 959 45.11 86.04 -15.95
C GLY A 959 46.17 86.08 -14.83
N LEU A 960 47.31 86.75 -15.03
CA LEU A 960 48.44 86.80 -14.08
C LEU A 960 48.77 88.20 -13.55
N GLU A 961 47.92 89.19 -13.83
CA GLU A 961 48.18 90.62 -13.61
C GLU A 961 48.50 91.00 -12.15
N THR A 962 48.03 90.21 -11.18
CA THR A 962 48.17 90.51 -9.74
C THR A 962 49.33 89.76 -9.05
N LEU A 963 50.06 88.91 -9.77
CA LEU A 963 50.80 87.80 -9.17
C LEU A 963 52.26 88.11 -8.81
N ALA A 964 52.94 88.97 -9.58
CA ALA A 964 54.36 89.32 -9.39
C ALA A 964 54.57 90.76 -8.91
N ASN A 965 53.64 91.30 -8.10
CA ASN A 965 53.69 92.70 -7.65
C ASN A 965 54.73 92.97 -6.54
N ASN A 966 55.22 91.94 -5.84
CA ASN A 966 56.21 92.08 -4.77
C ASN A 966 57.47 91.24 -5.06
N THR A 967 58.29 91.67 -6.02
CA THR A 967 59.61 91.08 -6.32
C THR A 967 60.69 91.52 -5.32
N ASN A 968 60.37 92.40 -4.37
CA ASN A 968 61.31 92.81 -3.32
C ASN A 968 61.64 91.69 -2.33
N ALA A 969 60.80 90.64 -2.27
CA ALA A 969 61.07 89.42 -1.51
C ALA A 969 62.39 88.72 -1.91
N VAL A 970 62.99 89.07 -3.05
CA VAL A 970 64.32 88.59 -3.45
C VAL A 970 65.42 89.08 -2.48
N TRP A 971 65.22 90.23 -1.82
CA TRP A 971 66.19 90.85 -0.91
C TRP A 971 66.01 90.48 0.57
N ASP A 972 64.89 89.84 0.95
CA ASP A 972 64.65 89.46 2.33
C ASP A 972 65.66 88.38 2.77
N THR A 973 66.55 88.74 3.71
CA THR A 973 67.65 87.90 4.21
C THR A 973 67.25 86.97 5.37
N SER A 974 65.95 86.78 5.62
CA SER A 974 65.46 85.82 6.61
C SER A 974 65.23 84.43 6.03
#